data_AF-A0A966BDE0-F1
#
_entry.id   AF-A0A966BDE0-F1
#
_cell.length_a   1.000
_cell.length_b   1.000
_cell.length_c   1.000
_cell.angle_alpha   90.00
_cell.angle_beta   90.00
_cell.angle_gamma   90.00
#
_symmetry.space_group_name_H-M   'P 1'
#
loop_
_entity.id
_entity.type
_entity.pdbx_description
1 polymer ?
#
loop_
_entity_poly.entity_id
_entity_poly.type
_entity_poly.pdbx_seq_one_letter_code
_entity_poly.pdbx_strand_id
1 'polypeptide(L)'
;MCGIIAVLRKTDVRPPLEASYAVPPLVEADERLSNASSEDPSLHIELSHIAELLMQANNSLRSMPGVRLLISDSSVRETCREKIESINSKYQKLELVLDQKSENLEALNASVSSGRDAAWAIGKDRLRNALAIIDLAKDTMSEEAVSSYWSIQTALSSLDRMEVRGRDSAGLQIFVTNESVDFSQTLNGSVSERLLNTLFTSGALRIVGKSLVFVYKISSPIGELGENTRELRKAITSDQLLNRCLNLPGSKVSVIGHTRWASVGIISEANAHPVNSTESEENSGPYVAAVLNGDVDNFADLKVSHRLSIAPEITTDAKVVPVLISRSLKSGKNFTEAFRSTVRQFEGSVAIAAHAETDIEQIGIALRGSGQGLYVGMAEGVFVVASEPYGLVEETDKYLRMDGESLRAGQSRGGNGQVIILDAENAGERIGIKRISYDGFDLGVAAEEITQREITTRDIDRGNAPHFLLKEISEAPESFRKTLRGRIVENEDGALKVVLGATTIPDYVATKIENGDFKRLVAIGQGTAAIAAQVIPQFLSPLTEENKLIVEAQLATEFSGFQLRNDMSDTLVVAVSQSGTTTDTNRTVDLAHDRGATVIAIVNRRSSELAEKADGVLYTSDGRDIEMSVASTKAFYAQIAAGILLAQAIAEKLPGSKKLEAGVLKGLRELPAAMSQIIADRHIIAKVAQRHAPAKRYWAIVGNGSNRIAAKEVRIKLSELCYKSIAEDATEDKKHIDLSSEPLVFVCAAGLTGSNVDDIAKEVAIYRAHKATPIVVASEEESRFSAASELVTVPRVHPALDFILSATVGHLFGYEAAVAIDNQALPLREMRSILESKVETGILPEGSLDKIYDELREPANRFLSGLRSGAYDGHLEASTATSLTTILRYGLGTAALDSYQLDVGKVGRPGVVVEDLVIALSRAIDELTRPIDAIKHQAKTVTVGISRSDETLLQSDLVREALQAGAPRDRLSYRELRALLALDPAVAKVIGYTRYRIEGNIDDEATIQVIDRGGIAREINSRTAANSVLRGSKHRAAFEREVTVSQGSDGRNVIHIPEIKDGETTGLTLLHCRFEEKMSA
;
A
#
# COMPACT_ATOMS: atom_id res chain seq x y z
N MET A 1 3.85 2.91 1.80
CA MET A 1 2.75 3.82 1.44
C MET A 1 2.52 4.74 2.63
N CYS A 2 1.83 5.86 2.46
CA CYS A 2 1.50 6.79 3.54
C CYS A 2 0.02 7.16 3.35
N GLY A 3 -0.63 7.73 4.36
CA GLY A 3 -2.03 8.14 4.28
C GLY A 3 -2.16 9.65 4.14
N ILE A 4 -2.64 10.18 3.01
CA ILE A 4 -3.04 11.61 2.89
C ILE A 4 -4.53 11.72 3.17
N ILE A 5 -4.94 12.67 4.01
CA ILE A 5 -6.34 13.11 4.15
C ILE A 5 -6.47 14.61 3.96
N ALA A 6 -7.53 15.04 3.26
CA ALA A 6 -8.02 16.40 3.36
C ALA A 6 -9.55 16.41 3.48
N VAL A 7 -10.10 17.27 4.34
CA VAL A 7 -11.55 17.42 4.53
C VAL A 7 -11.92 18.88 4.30
N LEU A 8 -12.83 19.09 3.35
CA LEU A 8 -13.33 20.40 2.97
C LEU A 8 -14.86 20.37 2.95
N ARG A 9 -15.48 21.07 3.89
CA ARG A 9 -16.94 21.03 4.13
C ARG A 9 -17.55 22.42 3.94
N LYS A 10 -18.72 22.47 3.27
CA LYS A 10 -19.50 23.70 3.16
C LYS A 10 -20.28 23.97 4.44
N THR A 11 -20.61 25.24 4.69
CA THR A 11 -21.46 25.60 5.83
C THR A 11 -22.88 25.07 5.62
N ASP A 12 -23.44 24.43 6.64
CA ASP A 12 -24.81 23.91 6.64
C ASP A 12 -25.51 24.28 7.94
N VAL A 13 -26.62 25.01 7.82
CA VAL A 13 -27.39 25.57 8.94
C VAL A 13 -28.74 24.88 9.10
N ARG A 14 -29.04 23.81 8.36
CA ARG A 14 -30.32 23.10 8.46
C ARG A 14 -30.54 22.54 9.86
N PRO A 15 -31.75 22.63 10.43
CA PRO A 15 -32.03 22.15 11.79
C PRO A 15 -31.86 20.62 11.89
N PRO A 16 -31.80 20.07 13.12
CA PRO A 16 -31.82 18.63 13.34
C PRO A 16 -33.00 17.94 12.61
N LEU A 17 -32.76 16.75 12.08
CA LEU A 17 -33.79 15.92 11.46
C LEU A 17 -34.84 15.50 12.50
N GLU A 18 -36.12 15.39 12.14
CA GLU A 18 -37.11 14.79 13.05
C GLU A 18 -36.92 13.26 13.12
N ALA A 19 -37.09 12.68 14.32
CA ALA A 19 -36.95 11.24 14.54
C ALA A 19 -37.86 10.38 13.64
N SER A 20 -38.99 10.93 13.20
CA SER A 20 -39.97 10.32 12.28
C SER A 20 -39.39 9.91 10.93
N TYR A 21 -38.28 10.50 10.49
CA TYR A 21 -37.65 10.18 9.21
C TYR A 21 -36.65 9.02 9.28
N ALA A 22 -36.09 8.73 10.47
CA ALA A 22 -35.01 7.76 10.62
C ALA A 22 -35.40 6.52 11.46
N VAL A 23 -36.21 6.70 12.51
CA VAL A 23 -36.56 5.63 13.44
C VAL A 23 -37.59 4.65 12.84
N PRO A 24 -38.70 5.08 12.21
CA PRO A 24 -39.70 4.15 11.70
C PRO A 24 -39.17 3.14 10.67
N PRO A 25 -38.38 3.51 9.64
CA PRO A 25 -37.82 2.52 8.70
C PRO A 25 -36.94 1.47 9.41
N LEU A 26 -36.19 1.87 10.44
CA LEU A 26 -35.35 0.96 11.21
C LEU A 26 -36.17 -0.03 12.05
N VAL A 27 -37.26 0.44 12.67
CA VAL A 27 -38.19 -0.41 13.43
C VAL A 27 -38.91 -1.39 12.50
N GLU A 28 -39.39 -0.91 11.34
CA GLU A 28 -40.05 -1.75 10.35
C GLU A 28 -39.11 -2.84 9.80
N ALA A 29 -37.85 -2.49 9.51
CA ALA A 29 -36.83 -3.47 9.10
C ALA A 29 -36.60 -4.56 10.16
N ASP A 30 -36.52 -4.19 11.45
CA ASP A 30 -36.36 -5.11 12.57
C ASP A 30 -37.57 -6.06 12.73
N GLU A 31 -38.79 -5.55 12.55
CA GLU A 31 -40.03 -6.33 12.60
C GLU A 31 -40.13 -7.30 11.43
N ARG A 32 -39.92 -6.83 10.19
CA ARG A 32 -39.94 -7.66 8.98
C ARG A 32 -38.90 -8.78 9.03
N LEU A 33 -37.68 -8.47 9.48
CA LEU A 33 -36.63 -9.48 9.63
C LEU A 33 -36.99 -10.54 10.69
N SER A 34 -37.86 -10.23 11.66
CA SER A 34 -38.38 -11.21 12.62
C SER A 34 -39.36 -12.19 11.98
N ASN A 35 -40.09 -11.74 10.96
CA ASN A 35 -41.11 -12.52 10.25
C ASN A 35 -40.54 -13.24 9.02
N ALA A 36 -39.31 -12.92 8.62
CA ALA A 36 -38.64 -13.54 7.48
C ALA A 36 -38.38 -15.03 7.75
N SER A 37 -39.05 -15.91 6.99
CA SER A 37 -38.88 -17.36 7.09
C SER A 37 -37.85 -17.86 6.08
N SER A 38 -36.93 -18.72 6.55
CA SER A 38 -35.99 -19.42 5.67
C SER A 38 -36.67 -20.38 4.69
N GLU A 39 -37.93 -20.76 4.93
CA GLU A 39 -38.68 -21.65 4.04
C GLU A 39 -39.40 -20.90 2.90
N ASP A 40 -39.45 -19.57 2.96
CA ASP A 40 -40.12 -18.75 1.96
C ASP A 40 -39.29 -18.66 0.65
N PRO A 41 -39.83 -19.08 -0.52
CA PRO A 41 -39.16 -18.91 -1.81
C PRO A 41 -38.96 -17.43 -2.21
N SER A 42 -39.77 -16.51 -1.67
CA SER A 42 -39.69 -15.07 -1.91
C SER A 42 -38.78 -14.32 -0.93
N LEU A 43 -38.06 -15.04 -0.05
CA LEU A 43 -37.18 -14.46 0.97
C LEU A 43 -36.18 -13.42 0.43
N HIS A 44 -35.63 -13.63 -0.77
CA HIS A 44 -34.70 -12.67 -1.37
C HIS A 44 -35.34 -11.30 -1.69
N ILE A 45 -36.64 -11.27 -1.99
CA ILE A 45 -37.39 -10.03 -2.23
C ILE A 45 -37.60 -9.31 -0.90
N GLU A 46 -38.06 -10.03 0.14
CA GLU A 46 -38.26 -9.46 1.47
C GLU A 46 -36.95 -8.92 2.06
N LEU A 47 -35.85 -9.66 1.94
CA LEU A 47 -34.54 -9.20 2.41
C LEU A 47 -34.01 -8.00 1.62
N SER A 48 -34.30 -7.92 0.31
CA SER A 48 -34.00 -6.71 -0.48
C SER A 48 -34.77 -5.50 0.04
N HIS A 49 -36.06 -5.67 0.34
CA HIS A 49 -36.88 -4.59 0.89
C HIS A 49 -36.43 -4.16 2.29
N ILE A 50 -36.06 -5.11 3.15
CA ILE A 50 -35.45 -4.83 4.46
C ILE A 50 -34.15 -4.03 4.28
N ALA A 51 -33.31 -4.41 3.31
CA ALA A 51 -32.08 -3.67 3.02
C ALA A 51 -32.36 -2.23 2.55
N GLU A 52 -33.40 -2.00 1.75
CA GLU A 52 -33.84 -0.66 1.33
C GLU A 52 -34.27 0.21 2.52
N LEU A 53 -35.06 -0.34 3.46
CA LEU A 53 -35.48 0.36 4.68
C LEU A 53 -34.26 0.77 5.55
N LEU A 54 -33.29 -0.14 5.70
CA LEU A 54 -32.06 0.14 6.43
C LEU A 54 -31.20 1.19 5.72
N MET A 55 -31.11 1.13 4.38
CA MET A 55 -30.41 2.13 3.58
C MET A 55 -31.06 3.51 3.67
N GLN A 56 -32.40 3.57 3.68
CA GLN A 56 -33.14 4.80 3.90
C GLN A 56 -32.79 5.43 5.25
N ALA A 57 -32.86 4.66 6.33
CA ALA A 57 -32.48 5.13 7.67
C ALA A 57 -31.02 5.60 7.72
N ASN A 58 -30.09 4.83 7.14
CA ASN A 58 -28.67 5.20 7.07
C ASN A 58 -28.45 6.53 6.33
N ASN A 59 -29.08 6.72 5.17
CA ASN A 59 -28.92 7.94 4.36
C ASN A 59 -29.45 9.18 5.10
N SER A 60 -30.60 9.05 5.77
CA SER A 60 -31.15 10.12 6.61
C SER A 60 -30.21 10.48 7.76
N LEU A 61 -29.67 9.48 8.46
CA LEU A 61 -28.75 9.67 9.60
C LEU A 61 -27.34 10.16 9.18
N ARG A 62 -26.93 9.94 7.93
CA ARG A 62 -25.65 10.40 7.37
C ARG A 62 -25.64 11.90 7.06
N SER A 63 -26.79 12.50 6.81
CA SER A 63 -26.92 13.93 6.50
C SER A 63 -26.55 14.81 7.71
N MET A 64 -26.24 16.10 7.48
CA MET A 64 -25.99 17.05 8.58
C MET A 64 -27.18 17.15 9.57
N PRO A 65 -28.45 17.27 9.12
CA PRO A 65 -29.60 17.15 10.01
C PRO A 65 -29.63 15.85 10.82
N GLY A 66 -29.27 14.72 10.20
CA GLY A 66 -29.21 13.41 10.84
C GLY A 66 -28.14 13.32 11.94
N VAL A 67 -26.92 13.82 11.67
CA VAL A 67 -25.85 13.88 12.67
C VAL A 67 -26.26 14.80 13.83
N ARG A 68 -26.89 15.94 13.55
CA ARG A 68 -27.43 16.84 14.59
C ARG A 68 -28.48 16.15 15.46
N LEU A 69 -29.43 15.42 14.86
CA LEU A 69 -30.40 14.61 15.60
C LEU A 69 -29.71 13.59 16.52
N LEU A 70 -28.76 12.83 15.96
CA LEU A 70 -28.02 11.84 16.74
C LEU A 70 -27.20 12.45 17.86
N ILE A 71 -26.80 13.71 17.77
CA ILE A 71 -26.09 14.42 18.84
C ILE A 71 -27.07 14.92 19.90
N SER A 72 -28.16 15.56 19.49
CA SER A 72 -29.11 16.22 20.39
C SER A 72 -30.03 15.27 21.13
N ASP A 73 -30.35 14.10 20.57
CA ASP A 73 -31.34 13.18 21.12
C ASP A 73 -30.74 11.81 21.51
N SER A 74 -30.57 11.59 22.82
CA SER A 74 -30.07 10.33 23.35
C SER A 74 -31.06 9.17 23.21
N SER A 75 -32.36 9.44 23.16
CA SER A 75 -33.39 8.40 23.03
C SER A 75 -33.39 7.78 21.63
N VAL A 76 -33.14 8.59 20.59
CA VAL A 76 -32.94 8.12 19.23
C VAL A 76 -31.67 7.27 19.13
N ARG A 77 -30.56 7.70 19.75
CA ARG A 77 -29.32 6.92 19.80
C ARG A 77 -29.53 5.53 20.44
N GLU A 78 -30.25 5.48 21.55
CA GLU A 78 -30.55 4.21 22.25
C GLU A 78 -31.41 3.30 21.38
N THR A 79 -32.50 3.84 20.81
CA THR A 79 -33.40 3.09 19.92
C THR A 79 -32.63 2.52 18.72
N CYS A 80 -31.77 3.32 18.09
CA CYS A 80 -30.94 2.84 16.99
C CYS A 80 -29.98 1.73 17.44
N ARG A 81 -29.37 1.84 18.61
CA ARG A 81 -28.45 0.81 19.14
C ARG A 81 -29.19 -0.51 19.38
N GLU A 82 -30.30 -0.48 20.11
CA GLU A 82 -31.11 -1.66 20.43
C GLU A 82 -31.59 -2.37 19.16
N LYS A 83 -32.09 -1.60 18.18
CA LYS A 83 -32.60 -2.16 16.92
C LYS A 83 -31.50 -2.76 16.06
N ILE A 84 -30.35 -2.10 15.95
CA ILE A 84 -29.22 -2.64 15.18
C ILE A 84 -28.65 -3.91 15.83
N GLU A 85 -28.59 -3.99 17.15
CA GLU A 85 -28.16 -5.21 17.84
C GLU A 85 -29.11 -6.39 17.56
N SER A 86 -30.42 -6.14 17.63
CA SER A 86 -31.47 -7.10 17.26
C SER A 86 -31.35 -7.55 15.79
N ILE A 87 -31.22 -6.60 14.85
CA ILE A 87 -31.08 -6.87 13.41
C ILE A 87 -29.83 -7.71 13.13
N ASN A 88 -28.69 -7.37 13.71
CA ASN A 88 -27.44 -8.11 13.51
C ASN A 88 -27.55 -9.56 14.00
N SER A 89 -28.18 -9.79 15.16
CA SER A 89 -28.43 -11.14 15.68
C SER A 89 -29.30 -11.97 14.72
N LYS A 90 -30.30 -11.36 14.09
CA LYS A 90 -31.19 -12.01 13.13
C LYS A 90 -30.49 -12.34 11.81
N TYR A 91 -29.70 -11.41 11.26
CA TYR A 91 -28.89 -11.70 10.07
C TYR A 91 -27.89 -12.83 10.29
N GLN A 92 -27.25 -12.88 11.47
CA GLN A 92 -26.32 -13.96 11.81
C GLN A 92 -27.02 -15.34 11.81
N LYS A 93 -28.26 -15.41 12.32
CA LYS A 93 -29.06 -16.65 12.28
C LYS A 93 -29.45 -17.04 10.86
N LEU A 94 -29.81 -16.06 10.01
CA LEU A 94 -30.17 -16.30 8.62
C LEU A 94 -28.99 -16.90 7.84
N GLU A 95 -27.77 -16.38 8.01
CA GLU A 95 -26.58 -16.87 7.29
C GLU A 95 -26.28 -18.35 7.54
N LEU A 96 -26.45 -18.83 8.77
CA LEU A 96 -26.26 -20.25 9.12
C LEU A 96 -27.21 -21.18 8.34
N VAL A 97 -28.39 -20.68 7.97
CA VAL A 97 -29.38 -21.45 7.20
C VAL A 97 -29.13 -21.33 5.69
N LEU A 98 -28.51 -20.24 5.24
CA LEU A 98 -28.17 -20.03 3.82
C LEU A 98 -27.14 -21.02 3.29
N ASP A 99 -26.24 -21.52 4.15
CA ASP A 99 -25.26 -22.55 3.79
C ASP A 99 -25.90 -23.89 3.34
N GLN A 100 -27.22 -24.06 3.57
CA GLN A 100 -27.96 -25.29 3.26
C GLN A 100 -28.84 -25.18 2.00
N LYS A 101 -28.95 -24.00 1.38
CA LYS A 101 -29.77 -23.77 0.18
C LYS A 101 -28.94 -23.90 -1.10
N SER A 102 -29.57 -24.33 -2.19
CA SER A 102 -28.94 -24.49 -3.52
C SER A 102 -29.48 -23.50 -4.59
N GLU A 103 -30.65 -22.91 -4.40
CA GLU A 103 -31.30 -22.02 -5.39
C GLU A 103 -31.27 -20.53 -4.99
N ASN A 104 -31.13 -19.64 -5.98
CA ASN A 104 -31.12 -18.17 -5.83
C ASN A 104 -30.09 -17.60 -4.82
N LEU A 105 -29.02 -18.35 -4.52
CA LEU A 105 -28.00 -18.00 -3.53
C LEU A 105 -27.33 -16.65 -3.78
N GLU A 106 -27.04 -16.28 -5.03
CA GLU A 106 -26.32 -15.02 -5.30
C GLU A 106 -27.18 -13.79 -4.98
N ALA A 107 -28.43 -13.77 -5.44
CA ALA A 107 -29.37 -12.70 -5.12
C ALA A 107 -29.62 -12.61 -3.60
N LEU A 108 -29.79 -13.77 -2.95
CA LEU A 108 -30.03 -13.85 -1.51
C LEU A 108 -28.81 -13.35 -0.69
N ASN A 109 -27.59 -13.75 -1.07
CA ASN A 109 -26.36 -13.26 -0.46
C ASN A 109 -26.20 -11.75 -0.68
N ALA A 110 -26.53 -11.24 -1.87
CA ALA A 110 -26.45 -9.80 -2.15
C ALA A 110 -27.41 -9.00 -1.25
N SER A 111 -28.66 -9.44 -1.08
CA SER A 111 -29.64 -8.80 -0.19
C SER A 111 -29.20 -8.83 1.27
N VAL A 112 -28.71 -9.98 1.76
CA VAL A 112 -28.19 -10.09 3.14
C VAL A 112 -26.98 -9.19 3.34
N SER A 113 -26.02 -9.20 2.42
CA SER A 113 -24.83 -8.36 2.53
C SER A 113 -25.20 -6.88 2.58
N SER A 114 -26.10 -6.44 1.69
CA SER A 114 -26.58 -5.06 1.63
C SER A 114 -27.28 -4.61 2.91
N GLY A 115 -28.19 -5.43 3.44
CA GLY A 115 -28.87 -5.13 4.70
C GLY A 115 -27.92 -5.09 5.90
N ARG A 116 -26.96 -6.02 5.97
CA ARG A 116 -25.90 -6.00 6.99
C ARG A 116 -24.98 -4.79 6.86
N ASP A 117 -24.69 -4.31 5.64
CA ASP A 117 -23.86 -3.11 5.42
C ASP A 117 -24.58 -1.87 5.91
N ALA A 118 -25.87 -1.74 5.59
CA ALA A 118 -26.68 -0.63 6.08
C ALA A 118 -26.82 -0.65 7.61
N ALA A 119 -27.06 -1.83 8.19
CA ALA A 119 -27.11 -1.98 9.65
C ALA A 119 -25.77 -1.65 10.32
N TRP A 120 -24.65 -2.11 9.71
CA TRP A 120 -23.31 -1.75 10.15
C TRP A 120 -23.07 -0.24 10.08
N ALA A 121 -23.40 0.40 8.95
CA ALA A 121 -23.23 1.83 8.78
C ALA A 121 -24.00 2.62 9.85
N ILE A 122 -25.24 2.25 10.17
CA ILE A 122 -26.00 2.91 11.25
C ILE A 122 -25.29 2.72 12.61
N GLY A 123 -24.92 1.48 12.95
CA GLY A 123 -24.37 1.16 14.27
C GLY A 123 -22.93 1.62 14.50
N LYS A 124 -22.05 1.42 13.51
CA LYS A 124 -20.59 1.58 13.64
C LYS A 124 -20.04 2.81 12.94
N ASP A 125 -20.78 3.37 11.99
CA ASP A 125 -20.40 4.64 11.37
C ASP A 125 -21.23 5.79 11.95
N ARG A 126 -22.55 5.80 11.81
CA ARG A 126 -23.41 6.94 12.24
C ARG A 126 -23.40 7.16 13.76
N LEU A 127 -23.75 6.14 14.55
CA LEU A 127 -23.80 6.26 16.01
C LEU A 127 -22.42 6.50 16.62
N ARG A 128 -21.40 5.75 16.18
CA ARG A 128 -20.01 5.94 16.63
C ARG A 128 -19.52 7.35 16.32
N ASN A 129 -19.79 7.85 15.12
CA ASN A 129 -19.38 9.19 14.70
C ASN A 129 -20.04 10.29 15.54
N ALA A 130 -21.34 10.18 15.81
CA ALA A 130 -22.04 11.13 16.69
C ALA A 130 -21.46 11.15 18.11
N LEU A 131 -21.17 9.98 18.69
CA LEU A 131 -20.53 9.88 20.01
C LEU A 131 -19.11 10.44 20.02
N ALA A 132 -18.33 10.19 18.98
CA ALA A 132 -16.98 10.72 18.85
C ALA A 132 -16.97 12.25 18.69
N ILE A 133 -17.97 12.83 18.01
CA ILE A 133 -18.15 14.30 17.94
C ILE A 133 -18.46 14.86 19.33
N ILE A 134 -19.36 14.23 20.08
CA ILE A 134 -19.68 14.64 21.46
C ILE A 134 -18.42 14.59 22.34
N ASP A 135 -17.63 13.52 22.25
CA ASP A 135 -16.39 13.34 23.03
C ASP A 135 -15.33 14.39 22.69
N LEU A 136 -15.12 14.71 21.39
CA LEU A 136 -14.22 15.78 20.97
C LEU A 136 -14.62 17.15 21.55
N ALA A 137 -15.91 17.38 21.77
CA ALA A 137 -16.42 18.66 22.26
C ALA A 137 -16.45 18.79 23.80
N LYS A 138 -16.25 17.72 24.58
CA LYS A 138 -16.31 17.69 26.06
C LYS A 138 -17.53 18.42 26.66
N ASP A 139 -18.71 18.16 26.13
CA ASP A 139 -20.00 18.76 26.56
C ASP A 139 -20.15 20.27 26.31
N THR A 140 -19.21 20.93 25.61
CA THR A 140 -19.31 22.33 25.20
C THR A 140 -19.38 22.44 23.68
N MET A 141 -20.56 22.18 23.11
CA MET A 141 -20.79 22.28 21.67
C MET A 141 -22.02 23.12 21.36
N SER A 142 -21.82 24.22 20.61
CA SER A 142 -22.91 24.97 19.99
C SER A 142 -23.45 24.23 18.76
N GLU A 143 -24.69 24.50 18.36
CA GLU A 143 -25.29 23.86 17.17
C GLU A 143 -24.49 24.16 15.88
N GLU A 144 -23.91 25.36 15.78
CA GLU A 144 -23.07 25.76 14.63
C GLU A 144 -21.72 25.03 14.61
N ALA A 145 -21.20 24.61 15.77
CA ALA A 145 -19.89 23.94 15.86
C ALA A 145 -19.90 22.48 15.38
N VAL A 146 -21.08 21.87 15.20
CA VAL A 146 -21.21 20.45 14.79
C VAL A 146 -20.45 20.16 13.50
N SER A 147 -20.55 21.04 12.50
CA SER A 147 -19.85 20.85 11.21
C SER A 147 -18.33 20.87 11.38
N SER A 148 -17.83 21.74 12.25
CA SER A 148 -16.42 21.90 12.56
C SER A 148 -15.84 20.66 13.25
N TYR A 149 -16.50 20.17 14.31
CA TYR A 149 -16.10 18.93 14.99
C TYR A 149 -16.23 17.71 14.06
N TRP A 150 -17.25 17.66 13.22
CA TRP A 150 -17.42 16.55 12.28
C TRP A 150 -16.31 16.52 11.23
N SER A 151 -15.84 17.66 10.71
CA SER A 151 -14.69 17.69 9.80
C SER A 151 -13.41 17.14 10.44
N ILE A 152 -13.15 17.47 11.72
CA ILE A 152 -12.02 16.95 12.49
C ILE A 152 -12.17 15.44 12.71
N GLN A 153 -13.35 15.00 13.13
CA GLN A 153 -13.67 13.60 13.36
C GLN A 153 -13.58 12.76 12.09
N THR A 154 -14.01 13.30 10.95
CA THR A 154 -13.88 12.69 9.63
C THR A 154 -12.40 12.41 9.35
N ALA A 155 -11.55 13.44 9.49
CA ALA A 155 -10.13 13.29 9.24
C ALA A 155 -9.46 12.26 10.16
N LEU A 156 -9.78 12.28 11.46
CA LEU A 156 -9.23 11.32 12.42
C LEU A 156 -9.67 9.88 12.13
N SER A 157 -10.93 9.66 11.76
CA SER A 157 -11.42 8.31 11.42
C SER A 157 -10.86 7.81 10.09
N SER A 158 -10.64 8.69 9.12
CA SER A 158 -9.99 8.34 7.87
C SER A 158 -8.51 8.01 8.07
N LEU A 159 -7.79 8.77 8.91
CA LEU A 159 -6.39 8.47 9.25
C LEU A 159 -6.26 7.13 9.98
N ASP A 160 -7.16 6.81 10.92
CA ASP A 160 -7.15 5.57 11.69
C ASP A 160 -7.15 4.34 10.76
N ARG A 161 -8.02 4.36 9.74
CA ARG A 161 -8.10 3.31 8.71
C ARG A 161 -6.88 3.22 7.80
N MET A 162 -6.11 4.30 7.70
CA MET A 162 -4.90 4.38 6.86
C MET A 162 -3.61 4.17 7.65
N GLU A 163 -3.66 4.03 8.97
CA GLU A 163 -2.47 3.70 9.79
C GLU A 163 -1.82 2.38 9.32
N VAL A 164 -2.61 1.45 8.76
CA VAL A 164 -2.10 0.21 8.14
C VAL A 164 -1.14 0.46 6.98
N ARG A 165 -1.20 1.64 6.33
CA ARG A 165 -0.34 2.00 5.21
C ARG A 165 0.95 2.68 5.65
N GLY A 166 0.92 3.44 6.74
CA GLY A 166 2.07 4.13 7.34
C GLY A 166 1.74 4.57 8.76
N ARG A 167 2.66 4.34 9.72
CA ARG A 167 2.39 4.55 11.15
C ARG A 167 3.53 5.18 11.97
N ASP A 168 4.71 5.38 11.39
CA ASP A 168 5.87 5.85 12.16
C ASP A 168 5.58 7.19 12.84
N SER A 169 4.75 8.00 12.19
CA SER A 169 4.20 9.23 12.74
C SER A 169 2.86 9.56 12.08
N ALA A 170 2.08 10.41 12.72
CA ALA A 170 0.89 10.99 12.13
C ALA A 170 0.78 12.46 12.52
N GLY A 171 0.05 13.23 11.72
CA GLY A 171 -0.21 14.61 12.03
C GLY A 171 -1.49 15.12 11.39
N LEU A 172 -2.03 16.17 11.98
CA LEU A 172 -3.26 16.80 11.57
C LEU A 172 -3.13 18.30 11.78
N GLN A 173 -3.50 19.05 10.75
CA GLN A 173 -3.56 20.49 10.75
C GLN A 173 -5.01 20.93 10.60
N ILE A 174 -5.47 21.78 11.52
CA ILE A 174 -6.84 22.29 11.56
C ILE A 174 -6.77 23.79 11.31
N PHE A 175 -7.38 24.25 10.21
CA PHE A 175 -7.59 25.66 9.96
C PHE A 175 -8.96 26.05 10.50
N VAL A 176 -8.98 27.02 11.41
CA VAL A 176 -10.22 27.63 11.90
C VAL A 176 -10.28 29.05 11.36
N THR A 177 -11.20 29.30 10.44
CA THR A 177 -11.39 30.61 9.80
C THR A 177 -12.63 31.28 10.36
N ASN A 178 -12.52 32.55 10.75
CA ASN A 178 -13.67 33.34 11.20
C ASN A 178 -13.52 34.80 10.75
N GLU A 179 -14.39 35.24 9.84
CA GLU A 179 -14.36 36.60 9.28
C GLU A 179 -14.60 37.69 10.33
N SER A 180 -15.35 37.36 11.39
CA SER A 180 -15.77 38.30 12.42
C SER A 180 -14.74 38.49 13.53
N VAL A 181 -13.67 37.68 13.56
CA VAL A 181 -12.71 37.64 14.66
C VAL A 181 -11.31 37.96 14.15
N ASP A 182 -10.63 38.88 14.84
CA ASP A 182 -9.21 39.11 14.64
C ASP A 182 -8.40 38.34 15.71
N PHE A 183 -7.89 37.16 15.35
CA PHE A 183 -7.13 36.32 16.26
C PHE A 183 -5.82 36.97 16.72
N SER A 184 -5.24 37.89 15.93
CA SER A 184 -3.99 38.57 16.28
C SER A 184 -4.12 39.48 17.49
N GLN A 185 -5.31 40.05 17.70
CA GLN A 185 -5.60 40.93 18.84
C GLN A 185 -6.22 40.17 20.02
N THR A 186 -6.81 39.01 19.76
CA THR A 186 -7.58 38.24 20.75
C THR A 186 -6.71 37.30 21.58
N LEU A 187 -5.59 36.82 21.02
CA LEU A 187 -4.66 35.92 21.68
C LEU A 187 -3.69 36.73 22.58
N ASN A 188 -3.67 36.43 23.87
CA ASN A 188 -2.79 37.02 24.87
C ASN A 188 -1.48 36.23 25.02
N GLY A 189 -0.51 36.73 25.80
CA GLY A 189 0.84 36.15 25.93
C GLY A 189 0.94 34.71 26.44
N SER A 190 -0.16 34.08 26.87
CA SER A 190 -0.19 32.68 27.33
C SER A 190 -0.02 31.64 26.21
N VAL A 191 -0.06 32.04 24.93
CA VAL A 191 0.15 31.15 23.78
C VAL A 191 1.43 31.45 23.00
N SER A 192 2.28 32.35 23.51
CA SER A 192 3.48 32.81 22.81
C SER A 192 4.44 31.68 22.43
N GLU A 193 4.63 30.68 23.29
CA GLU A 193 5.49 29.52 22.99
C GLU A 193 4.97 28.68 21.81
N ARG A 194 3.65 28.50 21.71
CA ARG A 194 3.00 27.77 20.60
C ARG A 194 3.17 28.51 19.26
N LEU A 195 3.12 29.84 19.29
CA LEU A 195 3.30 30.70 18.12
C LEU A 195 4.78 30.74 17.66
N LEU A 196 5.72 30.69 18.61
CA LEU A 196 7.16 30.75 18.35
C LEU A 196 7.78 29.40 17.95
N ASN A 197 7.03 28.29 18.03
CA ASN A 197 7.51 26.97 17.63
C ASN A 197 7.84 26.93 16.13
N THR A 198 9.13 27.06 15.76
CA THR A 198 9.61 27.10 14.37
C THR A 198 9.66 25.73 13.69
N LEU A 199 9.80 24.66 14.48
CA LEU A 199 9.87 23.27 13.99
C LEU A 199 8.50 22.69 13.61
N PHE A 200 7.41 23.39 13.93
CA PHE A 200 6.05 22.99 13.57
C PHE A 200 5.69 21.61 14.12
N THR A 201 6.10 21.34 15.37
CA THR A 201 5.81 20.12 16.13
C THR A 201 4.42 20.17 16.77
N SER A 202 4.04 19.14 17.54
CA SER A 202 2.71 19.06 18.15
C SER A 202 2.42 20.26 19.06
N GLY A 203 1.20 20.78 18.99
CA GLY A 203 0.76 21.97 19.74
C GLY A 203 1.12 23.31 19.10
N ALA A 204 1.87 23.33 17.99
CA ALA A 204 2.20 24.56 17.28
C ALA A 204 0.93 25.32 16.81
N LEU A 205 1.03 26.65 16.78
CA LEU A 205 -0.04 27.57 16.41
C LEU A 205 0.46 28.55 15.35
N ARG A 206 -0.37 28.92 14.37
CA ARG A 206 -0.09 30.01 13.43
C ARG A 206 -1.31 30.91 13.24
N ILE A 207 -1.08 32.21 13.24
CA ILE A 207 -2.08 33.22 12.88
C ILE A 207 -1.84 33.54 11.41
N VAL A 208 -2.88 33.36 10.59
CA VAL A 208 -2.79 33.36 9.14
C VAL A 208 -3.98 34.14 8.59
N GLY A 209 -3.83 35.44 8.38
CA GLY A 209 -4.94 36.32 8.01
C GLY A 209 -6.08 36.28 9.03
N LYS A 210 -7.26 35.80 8.60
CA LYS A 210 -8.47 35.60 9.43
C LYS A 210 -8.59 34.18 10.00
N SER A 211 -7.53 33.39 9.88
CA SER A 211 -7.50 32.00 10.30
C SER A 211 -6.51 31.77 11.42
N LEU A 212 -6.84 30.80 12.27
CA LEU A 212 -5.95 30.25 13.27
C LEU A 212 -5.69 28.78 12.92
N VAL A 213 -4.41 28.43 12.82
CA VAL A 213 -3.97 27.10 12.39
C VAL A 213 -3.40 26.34 13.57
N PHE A 214 -4.03 25.22 13.90
CA PHE A 214 -3.63 24.32 14.96
C PHE A 214 -2.94 23.10 14.38
N VAL A 215 -1.87 22.65 15.03
CA VAL A 215 -1.06 21.51 14.60
C VAL A 215 -1.02 20.48 15.71
N TYR A 216 -1.37 19.25 15.37
CA TYR A 216 -1.26 18.10 16.26
C TYR A 216 -0.44 17.05 15.54
N LYS A 217 0.62 16.59 16.18
CA LYS A 217 1.51 15.57 15.63
C LYS A 217 1.84 14.57 16.70
N ILE A 218 2.17 13.37 16.25
CA ILE A 218 2.71 12.32 17.08
C ILE A 218 3.77 11.60 16.28
N SER A 219 4.89 11.35 16.92
CA SER A 219 5.93 10.47 16.42
C SER A 219 5.95 9.26 17.32
N SER A 220 5.27 8.20 16.90
CA SER A 220 5.27 6.92 17.61
C SER A 220 5.84 5.85 16.69
N PRO A 221 7.18 5.69 16.64
CA PRO A 221 7.79 4.57 15.93
C PRO A 221 7.32 3.21 16.49
N ILE A 222 6.80 3.22 17.73
CA ILE A 222 6.45 2.05 18.53
C ILE A 222 5.03 2.23 19.03
N GLY A 223 4.08 1.60 18.35
CA GLY A 223 2.69 1.62 18.78
C GLY A 223 1.82 0.61 18.05
N GLU A 224 0.63 0.40 18.57
CA GLU A 224 -0.40 -0.42 17.94
C GLU A 224 -1.21 0.39 16.93
N LEU A 225 -1.84 -0.27 15.95
CA LEU A 225 -2.75 0.44 15.03
C LEU A 225 -3.86 1.14 15.83
N GLY A 226 -4.11 2.41 15.49
CA GLY A 226 -5.05 3.31 16.14
C GLY A 226 -4.45 4.10 17.31
N GLU A 227 -3.20 3.85 17.69
CA GLU A 227 -2.54 4.60 18.77
C GLU A 227 -2.25 6.05 18.37
N ASN A 228 -1.76 6.27 17.15
CA ASN A 228 -1.46 7.62 16.67
C ASN A 228 -2.70 8.48 16.68
N THR A 229 -3.81 7.99 16.11
CA THR A 229 -5.08 8.71 16.12
C THR A 229 -5.67 8.87 17.51
N ARG A 230 -5.47 7.92 18.44
CA ARG A 230 -5.86 8.06 19.85
C ARG A 230 -5.11 9.19 20.56
N GLU A 231 -3.80 9.29 20.36
CA GLU A 231 -3.01 10.39 20.94
C GLU A 231 -3.34 11.74 20.27
N LEU A 232 -3.55 11.78 18.95
CA LEU A 232 -4.03 12.98 18.26
C LEU A 232 -5.40 13.43 18.81
N ARG A 233 -6.34 12.50 19.01
CA ARG A 233 -7.64 12.77 19.65
C ARG A 233 -7.45 13.36 21.03
N LYS A 234 -6.65 12.73 21.88
CA LYS A 234 -6.37 13.22 23.24
C LYS A 234 -5.79 14.64 23.23
N ALA A 235 -4.85 14.92 22.34
CA ALA A 235 -4.26 16.26 22.19
C ALA A 235 -5.32 17.30 21.78
N ILE A 236 -6.12 17.01 20.75
CA ILE A 236 -7.22 17.87 20.26
C ILE A 236 -8.27 18.11 21.36
N THR A 237 -8.76 17.05 21.99
CA THR A 237 -9.77 17.07 23.05
C THR A 237 -9.26 17.80 24.31
N SER A 238 -7.94 17.88 24.51
CA SER A 238 -7.33 18.64 25.62
C SER A 238 -7.13 20.13 25.33
N ASP A 239 -7.23 20.58 24.07
CA ASP A 239 -6.94 21.96 23.67
C ASP A 239 -8.15 22.89 23.85
N GLN A 240 -8.16 23.60 24.98
CA GLN A 240 -9.21 24.56 25.32
C GLN A 240 -9.28 25.77 24.39
N LEU A 241 -8.18 26.13 23.69
CA LEU A 241 -8.21 27.23 22.74
C LEU A 241 -8.93 26.80 21.46
N LEU A 242 -8.57 25.63 20.92
CA LEU A 242 -9.26 25.07 19.76
C LEU A 242 -10.75 24.94 20.04
N ASN A 243 -11.14 24.31 21.15
CA ASN A 243 -12.55 24.14 21.53
C ASN A 243 -13.32 25.47 21.54
N ARG A 244 -12.73 26.54 22.09
CA ARG A 244 -13.34 27.89 22.07
C ARG A 244 -13.48 28.43 20.65
N CYS A 245 -12.44 28.32 19.83
CA CYS A 245 -12.45 28.79 18.45
C CYS A 245 -13.51 28.07 17.60
N LEU A 246 -13.66 26.75 17.74
CA LEU A 246 -14.67 25.96 17.02
C LEU A 246 -16.10 26.35 17.39
N ASN A 247 -16.32 26.82 18.62
CA ASN A 247 -17.63 27.21 19.12
C ASN A 247 -18.03 28.66 18.80
N LEU A 248 -17.13 29.47 18.21
CA LEU A 248 -17.46 30.83 17.80
C LEU A 248 -18.43 30.79 16.60
N PRO A 249 -19.52 31.58 16.62
CA PRO A 249 -20.45 31.66 15.50
C PRO A 249 -19.75 32.00 14.19
N GLY A 250 -20.16 31.34 13.11
CA GLY A 250 -19.58 31.54 11.76
C GLY A 250 -18.17 30.97 11.55
N SER A 251 -17.66 30.14 12.47
CA SER A 251 -16.37 29.46 12.26
C SER A 251 -16.46 28.39 11.17
N LYS A 252 -15.50 28.42 10.25
CA LYS A 252 -15.32 27.42 9.19
C LYS A 252 -14.06 26.61 9.44
N VAL A 253 -14.10 25.31 9.15
CA VAL A 253 -12.98 24.40 9.37
C VAL A 253 -12.61 23.61 8.12
N SER A 254 -11.33 23.63 7.78
CA SER A 254 -10.71 22.69 6.86
C SER A 254 -9.58 21.93 7.56
N VAL A 255 -9.37 20.69 7.13
CA VAL A 255 -8.40 19.79 7.76
C VAL A 255 -7.50 19.17 6.71
N ILE A 256 -6.20 19.15 6.97
CA ILE A 256 -5.24 18.30 6.25
C ILE A 256 -4.58 17.39 7.27
N GLY A 257 -4.55 16.11 6.98
CA GLY A 257 -3.96 15.08 7.83
C GLY A 257 -3.03 14.16 7.05
N HIS A 258 -2.11 13.53 7.78
CA HIS A 258 -1.20 12.56 7.21
C HIS A 258 -0.83 11.45 8.19
N THR A 259 -0.66 10.23 7.68
CA THR A 259 0.10 9.17 8.35
C THR A 259 1.34 8.85 7.54
N ARG A 260 2.49 8.84 8.19
CA ARG A 260 3.81 8.76 7.54
C ARG A 260 4.48 7.43 7.82
N TRP A 261 4.92 6.79 6.75
CA TRP A 261 6.03 5.84 6.73
C TRP A 261 7.28 6.61 6.27
N ALA A 262 8.30 6.71 7.12
CA ALA A 262 9.48 7.50 6.80
C ALA A 262 10.34 6.80 5.72
N SER A 263 10.38 7.36 4.50
CA SER A 263 11.31 6.96 3.42
C SER A 263 12.54 7.86 3.38
N VAL A 264 12.34 9.18 3.46
CA VAL A 264 13.38 10.20 3.52
C VAL A 264 13.21 11.04 4.78
N GLY A 265 14.26 11.12 5.60
CA GLY A 265 14.30 11.87 6.86
C GLY A 265 13.88 11.05 8.07
N ILE A 266 14.44 11.38 9.24
CA ILE A 266 14.23 10.63 10.49
C ILE A 266 12.76 10.61 10.94
N ILE A 267 12.41 9.65 11.80
CA ILE A 267 11.09 9.59 12.46
C ILE A 267 11.12 10.55 13.65
N SER A 268 10.47 11.71 13.51
CA SER A 268 10.31 12.71 14.57
C SER A 268 9.09 13.59 14.27
N GLU A 269 8.58 14.32 15.27
CA GLU A 269 7.42 15.21 15.07
C GLU A 269 7.68 16.31 14.03
N ALA A 270 8.91 16.85 13.98
CA ALA A 270 9.27 17.88 13.01
C ALA A 270 9.21 17.36 11.56
N ASN A 271 9.42 16.05 11.37
CA ASN A 271 9.37 15.38 10.07
C ASN A 271 8.00 14.74 9.77
N ALA A 272 7.13 14.61 10.78
CA ALA A 272 5.74 14.20 10.57
C ALA A 272 5.00 15.28 9.77
N HIS A 273 4.21 14.86 8.79
CA HIS A 273 3.42 15.79 7.98
C HIS A 273 2.09 16.10 8.71
N PRO A 274 1.45 17.26 8.47
CA PRO A 274 1.80 18.31 7.50
C PRO A 274 3.07 19.09 7.83
N VAL A 275 3.79 19.52 6.79
CA VAL A 275 4.93 20.46 6.90
C VAL A 275 4.53 21.83 6.35
N ASN A 276 5.12 22.90 6.87
CA ASN A 276 4.76 24.28 6.50
C ASN A 276 5.83 24.98 5.63
N SER A 277 5.53 26.20 5.18
CA SER A 277 6.43 27.03 4.34
C SER A 277 7.52 27.79 5.11
N THR A 278 7.60 27.69 6.44
CA THR A 278 8.56 28.44 7.24
C THR A 278 10.00 28.01 6.93
N GLU A 279 10.86 28.99 6.60
CA GLU A 279 12.30 28.86 6.41
C GLU A 279 13.05 29.37 7.66
N SER A 280 14.29 28.91 7.88
CA SER A 280 15.12 29.30 9.05
C SER A 280 15.67 30.73 8.95
N GLU A 281 15.84 31.25 7.74
CA GLU A 281 16.18 32.65 7.48
C GLU A 281 14.90 33.44 7.13
N GLU A 282 14.86 34.75 7.41
CA GLU A 282 13.69 35.62 7.17
C GLU A 282 13.39 35.81 5.67
N ASN A 283 12.84 34.78 5.04
CA ASN A 283 12.32 34.81 3.69
C ASN A 283 10.83 34.45 3.73
N SER A 284 10.03 35.26 4.42
CA SER A 284 8.60 35.02 4.58
C SER A 284 7.83 35.30 3.28
N GLY A 285 7.11 34.30 2.79
CA GLY A 285 6.01 34.42 1.84
C GLY A 285 4.70 34.00 2.50
N PRO A 286 3.58 33.96 1.76
CA PRO A 286 2.30 33.51 2.29
C PRO A 286 2.38 32.12 2.94
N TYR A 287 1.67 31.90 4.05
CA TYR A 287 1.67 30.61 4.73
C TYR A 287 1.09 29.51 3.84
N VAL A 288 1.83 28.40 3.72
CA VAL A 288 1.39 27.18 3.02
C VAL A 288 1.73 25.98 3.89
N ALA A 289 0.82 25.01 3.91
CA ALA A 289 1.08 23.69 4.45
C ALA A 289 0.85 22.62 3.40
N ALA A 290 1.62 21.54 3.47
CA ALA A 290 1.47 20.41 2.57
C ALA A 290 1.76 19.07 3.25
N VAL A 291 1.21 18.02 2.65
CA VAL A 291 1.49 16.61 2.94
C VAL A 291 1.94 15.93 1.65
N LEU A 292 2.79 14.91 1.78
CA LEU A 292 3.34 14.21 0.63
C LEU A 292 3.38 12.70 0.85
N ASN A 293 2.94 11.97 -0.16
CA ASN A 293 3.15 10.55 -0.33
C ASN A 293 4.09 10.33 -1.52
N GLY A 294 4.99 9.36 -1.39
CA GLY A 294 6.05 9.14 -2.38
C GLY A 294 7.32 9.89 -2.00
N ASP A 295 8.19 10.12 -2.98
CA ASP A 295 9.44 10.85 -2.79
C ASP A 295 9.63 11.87 -3.91
N VAL A 296 10.13 13.05 -3.56
CA VAL A 296 10.64 14.04 -4.54
C VAL A 296 12.09 13.70 -4.82
N ASP A 297 12.37 12.94 -5.87
CA ASP A 297 13.71 12.40 -6.14
C ASP A 297 14.77 13.51 -6.30
N ASN A 298 14.38 14.66 -6.84
CA ASN A 298 15.25 15.82 -7.06
C ASN A 298 15.20 16.89 -5.94
N PHE A 299 14.77 16.53 -4.70
CA PHE A 299 14.62 17.50 -3.61
C PHE A 299 15.94 18.21 -3.22
N ALA A 300 17.07 17.50 -3.28
CA ALA A 300 18.38 18.07 -2.95
C ALA A 300 18.76 19.18 -3.94
N ASP A 301 18.56 18.94 -5.24
CA ASP A 301 18.79 19.92 -6.30
C ASP A 301 17.86 21.12 -6.17
N LEU A 302 16.59 20.90 -5.81
CA LEU A 302 15.63 21.96 -5.55
C LEU A 302 16.04 22.83 -4.35
N LYS A 303 16.55 22.22 -3.27
CA LYS A 303 17.08 22.97 -2.11
C LYS A 303 18.23 23.89 -2.51
N VAL A 304 19.16 23.39 -3.32
CA VAL A 304 20.34 24.16 -3.76
C VAL A 304 19.95 25.24 -4.77
N SER A 305 19.24 24.88 -5.84
CA SER A 305 18.88 25.77 -6.95
C SER A 305 18.01 26.95 -6.49
N HIS A 306 17.07 26.70 -5.57
CA HIS A 306 16.24 27.75 -5.00
C HIS A 306 16.85 28.39 -3.75
N ARG A 307 18.01 27.93 -3.25
CA ARG A 307 18.63 28.44 -2.01
C ARG A 307 17.63 28.42 -0.84
N LEU A 308 17.09 27.24 -0.57
CA LEU A 308 16.13 27.03 0.51
C LEU A 308 16.86 26.93 1.85
N SER A 309 16.40 27.66 2.86
CA SER A 309 16.94 27.60 4.22
C SER A 309 15.99 26.81 5.11
N ILE A 310 16.30 25.53 5.33
CA ILE A 310 15.45 24.58 6.08
C ILE A 310 16.17 24.21 7.39
N ALA A 311 15.43 24.21 8.49
CA ALA A 311 15.94 23.83 9.81
C ALA A 311 16.57 22.43 9.78
N PRO A 312 17.77 22.22 10.37
CA PRO A 312 18.47 20.93 10.33
C PRO A 312 17.66 19.74 10.84
N GLU A 313 16.74 19.97 11.78
CA GLU A 313 15.85 18.97 12.36
C GLU A 313 14.80 18.46 11.36
N ILE A 314 14.49 19.24 10.31
CA ILE A 314 13.56 18.88 9.24
C ILE A 314 14.36 18.30 8.07
N THR A 315 14.38 16.98 8.00
CA THR A 315 15.14 16.17 7.05
C THR A 315 14.29 15.55 5.95
N THR A 316 12.95 15.66 6.04
CA THR A 316 12.02 15.18 4.99
C THR A 316 12.09 16.05 3.72
N ASP A 317 12.08 15.37 2.58
CA ASP A 317 11.96 15.93 1.24
C ASP A 317 10.67 16.76 1.05
N ALA A 318 9.56 16.36 1.68
CA ALA A 318 8.26 17.03 1.60
C ALA A 318 8.30 18.52 1.96
N LYS A 319 9.29 18.97 2.74
CA LYS A 319 9.45 20.38 3.13
C LYS A 319 9.69 21.31 1.93
N VAL A 320 10.21 20.82 0.81
CA VAL A 320 10.39 21.65 -0.40
C VAL A 320 9.06 22.10 -0.99
N VAL A 321 7.99 21.31 -0.80
CA VAL A 321 6.67 21.56 -1.39
C VAL A 321 6.05 22.88 -0.92
N PRO A 322 5.74 23.08 0.38
CA PRO A 322 5.09 24.31 0.83
C PRO A 322 5.99 25.54 0.67
N VAL A 323 7.32 25.39 0.79
CA VAL A 323 8.28 26.49 0.64
C VAL A 323 8.27 27.04 -0.79
N LEU A 324 8.32 26.17 -1.80
CA LEU A 324 8.29 26.59 -3.20
C LEU A 324 6.93 27.18 -3.61
N ILE A 325 5.82 26.63 -3.12
CA ILE A 325 4.48 27.22 -3.34
C ILE A 325 4.42 28.62 -2.73
N SER A 326 4.88 28.79 -1.49
CA SER A 326 4.88 30.08 -0.80
C SER A 326 5.72 31.13 -1.54
N ARG A 327 6.91 30.77 -2.02
CA ARG A 327 7.74 31.67 -2.84
C ARG A 327 7.07 32.02 -4.17
N SER A 328 6.41 31.06 -4.80
CA SER A 328 5.66 31.29 -6.03
C SER A 328 4.47 32.23 -5.81
N LEU A 329 3.74 32.11 -4.68
CA LEU A 329 2.69 33.05 -4.29
C LEU A 329 3.25 34.45 -4.03
N LYS A 330 4.38 34.56 -3.31
CA LYS A 330 5.10 35.82 -3.08
C LYS A 330 5.51 36.50 -4.40
N SER A 331 5.75 35.73 -5.47
CA SER A 331 6.05 36.29 -6.80
C SER A 331 4.83 36.80 -7.58
N GLY A 332 3.62 36.73 -7.00
CA GLY A 332 2.40 37.29 -7.58
C GLY A 332 1.52 36.31 -8.36
N LYS A 333 1.84 35.01 -8.35
CA LYS A 333 0.98 33.96 -8.91
C LYS A 333 -0.19 33.68 -7.96
N ASN A 334 -1.36 33.32 -8.51
CA ASN A 334 -2.45 32.77 -7.71
C ASN A 334 -2.13 31.34 -7.22
N PHE A 335 -2.88 30.82 -6.25
CA PHE A 335 -2.63 29.51 -5.65
C PHE A 335 -2.65 28.36 -6.67
N THR A 336 -3.60 28.34 -7.59
CA THR A 336 -3.68 27.28 -8.62
C THR A 336 -2.38 27.21 -9.43
N GLU A 337 -1.90 28.34 -9.92
CA GLU A 337 -0.70 28.40 -10.75
C GLU A 337 0.58 28.22 -9.93
N ALA A 338 0.63 28.74 -8.71
CA ALA A 338 1.75 28.52 -7.79
C ALA A 338 1.90 27.04 -7.44
N PHE A 339 0.80 26.35 -7.16
CA PHE A 339 0.77 24.92 -6.90
C PHE A 339 1.19 24.12 -8.13
N ARG A 340 0.53 24.33 -9.28
CA ARG A 340 0.83 23.62 -10.54
C ARG A 340 2.28 23.78 -10.98
N SER A 341 2.79 25.01 -11.00
CA SER A 341 4.17 25.27 -11.44
C SER A 341 5.22 24.75 -10.47
N THR A 342 4.88 24.60 -9.19
CA THR A 342 5.74 23.93 -8.20
C THR A 342 5.80 22.43 -8.44
N VAL A 343 4.65 21.74 -8.46
CA VAL A 343 4.63 20.27 -8.60
C VAL A 343 5.21 19.79 -9.93
N ARG A 344 5.16 20.62 -10.98
CA ARG A 344 5.77 20.34 -12.28
C ARG A 344 7.29 20.17 -12.22
N GLN A 345 7.96 20.80 -11.26
CA GLN A 345 9.41 20.70 -11.08
C GLN A 345 9.85 19.39 -10.41
N PHE A 346 8.92 18.61 -9.84
CA PHE A 346 9.26 17.42 -9.07
C PHE A 346 9.50 16.21 -9.96
N GLU A 347 10.56 15.48 -9.67
CA GLU A 347 10.84 14.16 -10.24
C GLU A 347 10.47 13.08 -9.22
N GLY A 348 10.16 11.88 -9.72
CA GLY A 348 9.66 10.76 -8.91
C GLY A 348 8.15 10.56 -9.01
N SER A 349 7.63 9.70 -8.12
CA SER A 349 6.20 9.42 -8.00
C SER A 349 5.67 10.03 -6.72
N VAL A 350 4.79 11.04 -6.85
CA VAL A 350 4.32 11.85 -5.74
C VAL A 350 2.80 12.02 -5.76
N ALA A 351 2.21 12.00 -4.58
CA ALA A 351 0.85 12.45 -4.30
C ALA A 351 0.94 13.55 -3.24
N ILE A 352 0.34 14.70 -3.51
CA ILE A 352 0.50 15.91 -2.69
C ILE A 352 -0.88 16.50 -2.40
N ALA A 353 -1.10 16.96 -1.18
CA ALA A 353 -2.19 17.88 -0.85
C ALA A 353 -1.60 19.12 -0.16
N ALA A 354 -2.07 20.30 -0.54
CA ALA A 354 -1.59 21.57 -0.01
C ALA A 354 -2.74 22.55 0.23
N HIS A 355 -2.55 23.42 1.22
CA HIS A 355 -3.46 24.49 1.58
C HIS A 355 -2.67 25.76 1.86
N ALA A 356 -3.16 26.89 1.35
CA ALA A 356 -2.49 28.18 1.39
C ALA A 356 -3.39 29.25 2.01
N GLU A 357 -2.77 30.25 2.64
CA GLU A 357 -3.50 31.35 3.26
C GLU A 357 -4.24 32.25 2.26
N THR A 358 -3.77 32.31 1.01
CA THR A 358 -4.34 33.19 -0.01
C THR A 358 -5.72 32.74 -0.47
N ASP A 359 -6.02 31.44 -0.32
CA ASP A 359 -7.21 30.79 -0.86
C ASP A 359 -7.70 29.75 0.16
N ILE A 360 -8.15 30.22 1.32
CA ILE A 360 -8.46 29.37 2.48
C ILE A 360 -9.63 28.40 2.23
N GLU A 361 -10.49 28.70 1.26
CA GLU A 361 -11.62 27.85 0.85
C GLU A 361 -11.23 26.83 -0.23
N GLN A 362 -9.96 26.78 -0.64
CA GLN A 362 -9.47 25.86 -1.66
C GLN A 362 -8.40 24.91 -1.14
N ILE A 363 -8.42 23.66 -1.61
CA ILE A 363 -7.34 22.69 -1.40
C ILE A 363 -6.81 22.24 -2.75
N GLY A 364 -5.49 22.31 -2.92
CA GLY A 364 -4.81 21.83 -4.11
C GLY A 364 -4.28 20.42 -3.89
N ILE A 365 -4.57 19.50 -4.82
CA ILE A 365 -4.04 18.13 -4.80
C ILE A 365 -3.38 17.79 -6.13
N ALA A 366 -2.30 17.01 -6.10
CA ALA A 366 -1.56 16.64 -7.30
C ALA A 366 -1.12 15.17 -7.24
N LEU A 367 -1.12 14.50 -8.41
CA LEU A 367 -0.63 13.14 -8.57
C LEU A 367 0.32 13.05 -9.78
N ARG A 368 1.44 12.36 -9.62
CA ARG A 368 2.41 12.06 -10.68
C ARG A 368 2.97 10.64 -10.53
N GLY A 369 3.02 9.90 -11.64
CA GLY A 369 3.46 8.51 -11.70
C GLY A 369 2.41 7.51 -11.20
N SER A 370 2.68 6.22 -11.37
CA SER A 370 1.80 5.09 -10.97
C SER A 370 1.96 4.65 -9.52
N GLY A 371 3.03 5.05 -8.84
CA GLY A 371 3.38 4.50 -7.53
C GLY A 371 2.48 4.94 -6.38
N GLN A 372 1.74 6.06 -6.53
CA GLN A 372 0.85 6.63 -5.50
C GLN A 372 -0.60 6.70 -5.99
N GLY A 373 -1.54 6.75 -5.04
CA GLY A 373 -2.97 6.95 -5.30
C GLY A 373 -3.50 8.22 -4.63
N LEU A 374 -4.47 8.87 -5.28
CA LEU A 374 -5.30 9.93 -4.70
C LEU A 374 -6.73 9.82 -5.23
N TYR A 375 -7.67 10.02 -4.32
CA TYR A 375 -9.09 9.89 -4.57
C TYR A 375 -9.84 11.07 -3.96
N VAL A 376 -10.76 11.67 -4.72
CA VAL A 376 -11.65 12.73 -4.24
C VAL A 376 -13.03 12.14 -4.01
N GLY A 377 -13.37 11.91 -2.75
CA GLY A 377 -14.68 11.47 -2.29
C GLY A 377 -15.66 12.62 -2.25
N MET A 378 -16.88 12.37 -2.69
CA MET A 378 -17.97 13.34 -2.72
C MET A 378 -19.12 12.84 -1.84
N ALA A 379 -19.46 13.61 -0.80
CA ALA A 379 -20.66 13.39 0.00
C ALA A 379 -21.43 14.70 0.14
N GLU A 380 -22.62 14.65 0.73
CA GLU A 380 -23.46 15.85 0.90
C GLU A 380 -22.71 16.96 1.66
N GLY A 381 -22.34 18.03 0.94
CA GLY A 381 -21.68 19.20 1.50
C GLY A 381 -20.22 19.01 1.90
N VAL A 382 -19.54 17.94 1.47
CA VAL A 382 -18.14 17.68 1.83
C VAL A 382 -17.36 16.98 0.72
N PHE A 383 -16.13 17.46 0.49
CA PHE A 383 -15.10 16.67 -0.18
C PHE A 383 -14.19 16.03 0.86
N VAL A 384 -13.92 14.74 0.68
CA VAL A 384 -12.91 14.01 1.44
C VAL A 384 -11.86 13.52 0.45
N VAL A 385 -10.63 13.99 0.59
CA VAL A 385 -9.50 13.47 -0.18
C VAL A 385 -8.85 12.36 0.64
N ALA A 386 -8.55 11.25 0.00
CA ALA A 386 -7.73 10.20 0.59
C ALA A 386 -6.76 9.61 -0.42
N SER A 387 -5.59 9.15 0.04
CA SER A 387 -4.65 8.42 -0.83
C SER A 387 -5.06 6.98 -1.14
N GLU A 388 -6.03 6.45 -0.41
CA GLU A 388 -6.59 5.12 -0.60
C GLU A 388 -8.11 5.14 -0.45
N PRO A 389 -8.83 4.17 -1.04
CA PRO A 389 -10.27 4.11 -0.90
C PRO A 389 -10.77 4.03 0.54
N TYR A 390 -10.03 3.34 1.41
CA TYR A 390 -10.41 3.13 2.81
C TYR A 390 -10.61 4.43 3.60
N GLY A 391 -9.92 5.51 3.20
CA GLY A 391 -10.09 6.82 3.83
C GLY A 391 -11.43 7.49 3.53
N LEU A 392 -12.20 7.02 2.53
CA LEU A 392 -13.48 7.64 2.15
C LEU A 392 -14.71 6.83 2.57
N VAL A 393 -14.59 5.51 2.77
CA VAL A 393 -15.76 4.60 2.81
C VAL A 393 -16.76 4.87 3.93
N GLU A 394 -16.35 5.52 5.02
CA GLU A 394 -17.29 5.97 6.07
C GLU A 394 -18.17 7.12 5.56
N GLU A 395 -17.57 8.08 4.86
CA GLU A 395 -18.23 9.30 4.44
C GLU A 395 -18.87 9.20 3.07
N THR A 396 -18.37 8.37 2.15
CA THR A 396 -18.93 8.17 0.80
C THR A 396 -18.41 6.96 0.03
N ASP A 397 -19.29 6.44 -0.82
CA ASP A 397 -19.05 5.43 -1.84
C ASP A 397 -18.72 6.06 -3.21
N LYS A 398 -18.95 7.35 -3.42
CA LYS A 398 -18.71 8.04 -4.70
C LYS A 398 -17.39 8.80 -4.70
N TYR A 399 -16.56 8.57 -5.71
CA TYR A 399 -15.25 9.22 -5.79
C TYR A 399 -14.74 9.36 -7.22
N LEU A 400 -13.87 10.35 -7.40
CA LEU A 400 -13.02 10.49 -8.58
C LEU A 400 -11.63 9.93 -8.24
N ARG A 401 -11.13 8.98 -9.04
CA ARG A 401 -9.73 8.51 -8.98
C ARG A 401 -8.85 9.42 -9.84
N MET A 402 -7.74 9.90 -9.28
CA MET A 402 -6.73 10.63 -10.06
C MET A 402 -5.86 9.65 -10.87
N ASP A 403 -5.40 10.09 -12.03
CA ASP A 403 -4.45 9.36 -12.88
C ASP A 403 -3.13 10.14 -12.97
N GLY A 404 -2.03 9.49 -12.58
CA GLY A 404 -0.69 10.06 -12.55
C GLY A 404 0.14 9.81 -13.81
N GLU A 405 -0.32 8.98 -14.75
CA GLU A 405 0.44 8.51 -15.91
C GLU A 405 -0.18 8.85 -17.25
N SER A 406 -1.49 8.67 -17.42
CA SER A 406 -2.10 8.69 -18.75
C SER A 406 -2.46 10.10 -19.22
N LEU A 407 -2.15 10.35 -20.48
CA LEU A 407 -2.93 11.26 -21.32
C LEU A 407 -4.13 10.46 -21.79
N ARG A 408 -5.34 10.95 -21.54
CA ARG A 408 -6.56 10.29 -22.02
C ARG A 408 -6.40 9.85 -23.47
N ALA A 409 -6.75 8.60 -23.77
CA ALA A 409 -6.69 8.05 -25.12
C ALA A 409 -7.38 9.03 -26.10
N GLY A 410 -6.62 9.52 -27.09
CA GLY A 410 -7.09 10.49 -28.08
C GLY A 410 -6.72 11.96 -27.83
N GLN A 411 -6.06 12.32 -26.72
CA GLN A 411 -5.52 13.67 -26.52
C GLN A 411 -3.99 13.68 -26.60
N SER A 412 -3.45 14.09 -27.75
CA SER A 412 -1.99 14.24 -28.00
C SER A 412 -1.34 15.42 -27.25
N ARG A 413 -2.02 15.97 -26.23
CA ARG A 413 -1.59 17.15 -25.46
C ARG A 413 -1.84 16.95 -23.97
N GLY A 414 -0.84 17.27 -23.17
CA GLY A 414 -0.82 17.13 -21.71
C GLY A 414 0.54 16.57 -21.26
N GLY A 415 1.11 17.08 -20.19
CA GLY A 415 2.23 16.41 -19.51
C GLY A 415 1.73 15.25 -18.64
N ASN A 416 2.61 14.30 -18.28
CA ASN A 416 2.27 13.26 -17.30
C ASN A 416 1.92 13.89 -15.94
N GLY A 417 0.79 13.50 -15.35
CA GLY A 417 0.32 13.95 -14.04
C GLY A 417 -0.91 14.85 -14.06
N GLN A 418 -1.61 14.90 -12.92
CA GLN A 418 -2.85 15.66 -12.73
C GLN A 418 -2.79 16.57 -11.50
N VAL A 419 -3.39 17.75 -11.60
CA VAL A 419 -3.65 18.68 -10.50
C VAL A 419 -5.15 18.89 -10.40
N ILE A 420 -5.69 18.86 -9.18
CA ILE A 420 -7.09 19.19 -8.89
C ILE A 420 -7.11 20.29 -7.84
N ILE A 421 -7.96 21.30 -8.06
CA ILE A 421 -8.33 22.30 -7.07
C ILE A 421 -9.76 22.00 -6.63
N LEU A 422 -9.95 21.84 -5.32
CA LEU A 422 -11.24 21.63 -4.69
C LEU A 422 -11.72 22.91 -4.03
N ASP A 423 -13.00 23.21 -4.18
CA ASP A 423 -13.63 24.43 -3.69
C ASP A 423 -14.68 24.12 -2.59
N ALA A 424 -14.60 24.84 -1.46
CA ALA A 424 -15.45 24.57 -0.30
C ALA A 424 -16.92 24.96 -0.53
N GLU A 425 -17.22 26.01 -1.29
CA GLU A 425 -18.60 26.45 -1.52
C GLU A 425 -19.41 25.36 -2.25
N ASN A 426 -18.75 24.66 -3.17
CA ASN A 426 -19.33 23.59 -3.99
C ASN A 426 -18.98 22.18 -3.47
N ALA A 427 -18.67 22.06 -2.18
CA ALA A 427 -18.24 20.80 -1.58
C ALA A 427 -19.27 19.68 -1.77
N GLY A 428 -18.79 18.53 -2.29
CA GLY A 428 -19.62 17.37 -2.59
C GLY A 428 -20.19 17.31 -4.01
N GLU A 429 -19.99 18.36 -4.82
CA GLU A 429 -20.55 18.48 -6.16
C GLU A 429 -19.44 18.56 -7.21
N ARG A 430 -19.64 17.93 -8.38
CA ARG A 430 -18.61 17.88 -9.45
C ARG A 430 -18.14 19.27 -9.90
N ILE A 431 -19.00 20.29 -9.82
CA ILE A 431 -18.66 21.67 -10.21
C ILE A 431 -17.59 22.29 -9.30
N GLY A 432 -17.45 21.79 -8.07
CA GLY A 432 -16.38 22.18 -7.14
C GLY A 432 -15.04 21.52 -7.41
N ILE A 433 -14.89 20.76 -8.50
CA ILE A 433 -13.66 20.06 -8.88
C ILE A 433 -13.11 20.65 -10.18
N LYS A 434 -11.99 21.37 -10.07
CA LYS A 434 -11.24 21.86 -11.24
C LYS A 434 -10.02 20.99 -11.48
N ARG A 435 -10.01 20.20 -12.56
CA ARG A 435 -8.89 19.31 -12.92
C ARG A 435 -8.08 19.88 -14.08
N ILE A 436 -6.77 20.04 -13.87
CA ILE A 436 -5.83 20.55 -14.85
C ILE A 436 -4.62 19.61 -15.00
N SER A 437 -4.04 19.59 -16.19
CA SER A 437 -2.77 18.92 -16.44
C SER A 437 -1.59 19.77 -15.95
N TYR A 438 -0.41 19.16 -15.87
CA TYR A 438 0.81 19.84 -15.44
C TYR A 438 1.26 20.96 -16.40
N ASP A 439 0.96 20.85 -17.69
CA ASP A 439 1.16 21.89 -18.70
C ASP A 439 0.07 22.98 -18.69
N GLY A 440 -1.01 22.79 -17.95
CA GLY A 440 -2.03 23.81 -17.66
C GLY A 440 -3.30 23.70 -18.50
N PHE A 441 -3.51 22.57 -19.17
CA PHE A 441 -4.73 22.29 -19.92
C PHE A 441 -5.86 21.88 -18.96
N ASP A 442 -7.08 22.35 -19.21
CA ASP A 442 -8.26 21.94 -18.45
C ASP A 442 -8.75 20.57 -18.93
N LEU A 443 -8.75 19.59 -18.05
CA LEU A 443 -9.12 18.22 -18.37
C LEU A 443 -10.62 17.95 -18.13
N GLY A 444 -11.32 18.86 -17.46
CA GLY A 444 -12.69 18.66 -17.00
C GLY A 444 -12.87 17.44 -16.10
N VAL A 445 -14.11 17.16 -15.68
CA VAL A 445 -14.51 15.93 -15.00
C VAL A 445 -15.85 15.49 -15.58
N ALA A 446 -15.89 14.31 -16.20
CA ALA A 446 -17.09 13.72 -16.78
C ALA A 446 -17.90 12.96 -15.72
N ALA A 447 -19.18 12.72 -15.97
CA ALA A 447 -20.04 12.01 -15.00
C ALA A 447 -19.65 10.54 -14.84
N GLU A 448 -19.20 9.95 -15.95
CA GLU A 448 -18.86 8.55 -16.11
C GLU A 448 -17.53 8.20 -15.40
N GLU A 449 -16.71 9.20 -15.08
CA GLU A 449 -15.49 9.03 -14.29
C GLU A 449 -15.74 8.88 -12.79
N ILE A 450 -16.95 9.21 -12.33
CA ILE A 450 -17.30 9.07 -10.93
C ILE A 450 -17.63 7.61 -10.66
N THR A 451 -16.69 6.93 -10.01
CA THR A 451 -16.84 5.54 -9.64
C THR A 451 -17.60 5.42 -8.33
N GLN A 452 -18.45 4.38 -8.24
CA GLN A 452 -19.08 3.95 -7.00
C GLN A 452 -18.30 2.78 -6.41
N ARG A 453 -18.03 2.80 -5.10
CA ARG A 453 -17.32 1.72 -4.41
C ARG A 453 -18.26 0.64 -3.94
N GLU A 454 -17.73 -0.57 -3.93
CA GLU A 454 -18.37 -1.75 -3.34
C GLU A 454 -17.78 -2.12 -1.96
N ILE A 455 -16.83 -1.33 -1.45
CA ILE A 455 -16.14 -1.55 -0.17
C ILE A 455 -16.83 -0.74 0.92
N THR A 456 -17.18 -1.37 2.04
CA THR A 456 -17.73 -0.69 3.22
C THR A 456 -16.74 -0.71 4.39
N THR A 457 -17.03 0.07 5.44
CA THR A 457 -16.27 0.04 6.70
C THR A 457 -16.34 -1.31 7.39
N ARG A 458 -17.38 -2.12 7.13
CA ARG A 458 -17.53 -3.49 7.63
C ARG A 458 -16.46 -4.42 7.06
N ASP A 459 -16.14 -4.26 5.78
CA ASP A 459 -15.22 -5.14 5.06
C ASP A 459 -13.75 -4.94 5.52
N ILE A 460 -13.45 -3.77 6.09
CA ILE A 460 -12.10 -3.35 6.51
C ILE A 460 -11.96 -3.15 8.03
N ASP A 461 -12.96 -3.59 8.81
CA ASP A 461 -12.90 -3.51 10.27
C ASP A 461 -11.85 -4.49 10.82
N ARG A 462 -11.02 -4.03 11.76
CA ARG A 462 -10.04 -4.89 12.46
C ARG A 462 -10.69 -5.68 13.61
N GLY A 463 -11.86 -5.24 14.08
CA GLY A 463 -12.46 -5.77 15.30
C GLY A 463 -11.49 -5.66 16.49
N ASN A 464 -11.42 -6.72 17.30
CA ASN A 464 -10.56 -6.77 18.49
C ASN A 464 -9.19 -7.41 18.22
N ALA A 465 -8.85 -7.70 16.97
CA ALA A 465 -7.57 -8.32 16.66
C ALA A 465 -6.43 -7.30 16.82
N PRO A 466 -5.28 -7.70 17.41
CA PRO A 466 -4.12 -6.80 17.51
C PRO A 466 -3.57 -6.43 16.14
N HIS A 467 -3.64 -7.36 15.18
CA HIS A 467 -3.15 -7.20 13.82
C HIS A 467 -4.20 -7.68 12.81
N PHE A 468 -4.33 -7.01 11.66
CA PHE A 468 -5.15 -7.47 10.54
C PHE A 468 -4.71 -8.86 10.07
N LEU A 469 -3.41 -9.15 10.02
CA LEU A 469 -2.91 -10.46 9.61
C LEU A 469 -3.50 -11.60 10.48
N LEU A 470 -3.52 -11.42 11.80
CA LEU A 470 -4.08 -12.44 12.71
C LEU A 470 -5.59 -12.58 12.54
N LYS A 471 -6.31 -11.46 12.34
CA LYS A 471 -7.73 -11.49 12.00
C LYS A 471 -7.96 -12.30 10.74
N GLU A 472 -7.21 -12.02 9.69
CA GLU A 472 -7.40 -12.65 8.38
C GLU A 472 -7.04 -14.14 8.39
N ILE A 473 -5.99 -14.55 9.13
CA ILE A 473 -5.72 -15.98 9.40
C ILE A 473 -6.91 -16.62 10.12
N SER A 474 -7.49 -15.93 11.11
CA SER A 474 -8.63 -16.44 11.88
C SER A 474 -9.93 -16.53 11.05
N GLU A 475 -10.09 -15.65 10.06
CA GLU A 475 -11.23 -15.60 9.13
C GLU A 475 -11.06 -16.52 7.92
N ALA A 476 -9.85 -17.01 7.64
CA ALA A 476 -9.56 -17.88 6.50
C ALA A 476 -10.47 -19.12 6.38
N PRO A 477 -10.86 -19.83 7.46
CA PRO A 477 -11.81 -20.95 7.36
C PRO A 477 -13.17 -20.53 6.80
N GLU A 478 -13.66 -19.36 7.20
CA GLU A 478 -14.94 -18.84 6.73
C GLU A 478 -14.85 -18.36 5.29
N SER A 479 -13.76 -17.69 4.91
CA SER A 479 -13.49 -17.31 3.51
C SER A 479 -13.43 -18.54 2.59
N PHE A 480 -12.80 -19.61 3.05
CA PHE A 480 -12.78 -20.90 2.35
C PHE A 480 -14.18 -21.48 2.20
N ARG A 481 -14.97 -21.53 3.29
CA ARG A 481 -16.35 -22.02 3.29
C ARG A 481 -17.23 -21.24 2.31
N LYS A 482 -17.18 -19.90 2.35
CA LYS A 482 -17.90 -19.02 1.41
C LYS A 482 -17.53 -19.29 -0.04
N THR A 483 -16.25 -19.58 -0.30
CA THR A 483 -15.78 -19.93 -1.66
C THR A 483 -16.40 -21.24 -2.18
N LEU A 484 -16.77 -22.17 -1.29
CA LEU A 484 -17.43 -23.43 -1.67
C LEU A 484 -18.96 -23.32 -1.77
N ARG A 485 -19.57 -22.31 -1.13
CA ARG A 485 -21.03 -22.15 -1.00
C ARG A 485 -21.70 -22.19 -2.38
N GLY A 486 -22.66 -23.10 -2.55
CA GLY A 486 -23.41 -23.28 -3.80
C GLY A 486 -22.63 -23.90 -4.96
N ARG A 487 -21.36 -24.28 -4.77
CA ARG A 487 -20.50 -24.82 -5.84
C ARG A 487 -20.19 -26.30 -5.70
N ILE A 488 -20.42 -26.87 -4.53
CA ILE A 488 -20.43 -28.32 -4.30
C ILE A 488 -21.87 -28.70 -3.93
N VAL A 489 -22.55 -29.41 -4.82
CA VAL A 489 -23.92 -29.86 -4.64
C VAL A 489 -23.97 -31.38 -4.52
N GLU A 490 -24.98 -31.88 -3.83
CA GLU A 490 -25.27 -33.30 -3.73
C GLU A 490 -26.36 -33.65 -4.74
N ASN A 491 -26.10 -34.63 -5.61
CA ASN A 491 -27.09 -35.13 -6.56
C ASN A 491 -28.08 -36.06 -5.85
N GLU A 492 -29.16 -36.47 -6.54
CA GLU A 492 -30.19 -37.39 -6.02
C GLU A 492 -29.61 -38.72 -5.47
N ASP A 493 -28.48 -39.19 -6.02
CA ASP A 493 -27.79 -40.41 -5.60
C ASP A 493 -26.84 -40.22 -4.41
N GLY A 494 -26.78 -39.03 -3.80
CA GLY A 494 -25.86 -38.69 -2.71
C GLY A 494 -24.41 -38.40 -3.16
N ALA A 495 -24.15 -38.36 -4.46
CA ALA A 495 -22.84 -38.06 -5.01
C ALA A 495 -22.60 -36.54 -5.09
N LEU A 496 -21.42 -36.09 -4.64
CA LEU A 496 -21.01 -34.68 -4.73
C LEU A 496 -20.59 -34.33 -6.16
N LYS A 497 -21.05 -33.17 -6.64
CA LYS A 497 -20.73 -32.60 -7.95
C LYS A 497 -20.32 -31.14 -7.82
N VAL A 498 -19.38 -30.70 -8.67
CA VAL A 498 -19.02 -29.29 -8.80
C VAL A 498 -19.95 -28.60 -9.80
N VAL A 499 -20.47 -27.43 -9.42
CA VAL A 499 -21.32 -26.59 -10.29
C VAL A 499 -20.73 -25.18 -10.32
N LEU A 500 -20.26 -24.78 -11.50
CA LEU A 500 -19.84 -23.41 -11.81
C LEU A 500 -20.74 -22.87 -12.93
N GLY A 501 -21.21 -21.63 -12.78
CA GLY A 501 -22.13 -21.00 -13.72
C GLY A 501 -21.45 -20.47 -14.99
N ALA A 502 -22.28 -20.01 -15.94
CA ALA A 502 -21.83 -19.41 -17.20
C ALA A 502 -21.01 -18.11 -17.02
N THR A 503 -21.09 -17.47 -15.85
CA THR A 503 -20.21 -16.33 -15.50
C THR A 503 -18.76 -16.75 -15.32
N THR A 504 -18.50 -17.98 -14.89
CA THR A 504 -17.15 -18.53 -14.71
C THR A 504 -16.62 -19.22 -15.95
N ILE A 505 -17.45 -20.05 -16.60
CA ILE A 505 -17.12 -20.70 -17.87
C ILE A 505 -18.23 -20.36 -18.86
N PRO A 506 -18.10 -19.27 -19.64
CA PRO A 506 -19.08 -18.89 -20.65
C PRO A 506 -19.30 -20.00 -21.68
N ASP A 507 -20.49 -20.06 -22.27
CA ASP A 507 -20.88 -21.13 -23.20
C ASP A 507 -19.89 -21.33 -24.36
N TYR A 508 -19.34 -20.22 -24.87
CA TYR A 508 -18.36 -20.28 -25.94
C TYR A 508 -17.01 -20.88 -25.47
N VAL A 509 -16.59 -20.59 -24.23
CA VAL A 509 -15.39 -21.18 -23.61
C VAL A 509 -15.63 -22.65 -23.32
N ALA A 510 -16.79 -22.99 -22.77
CA ALA A 510 -17.22 -24.38 -22.54
C ALA A 510 -17.18 -25.20 -23.84
N THR A 511 -17.69 -24.64 -24.94
CA THR A 511 -17.67 -25.28 -26.26
C THR A 511 -16.24 -25.52 -26.74
N LYS A 512 -15.33 -24.55 -26.59
CA LYS A 512 -13.91 -24.73 -26.93
C LYS A 512 -13.22 -25.82 -26.09
N ILE A 513 -13.57 -25.93 -24.81
CA ILE A 513 -13.09 -27.00 -23.92
C ILE A 513 -13.63 -28.35 -24.40
N GLU A 514 -14.94 -28.46 -24.66
CA GLU A 514 -15.61 -29.69 -25.11
C GLU A 514 -15.03 -30.21 -26.44
N ASN A 515 -14.72 -29.30 -27.37
CA ASN A 515 -14.09 -29.64 -28.65
C ASN A 515 -12.59 -29.99 -28.53
N GLY A 516 -11.97 -29.74 -27.37
CA GLY A 516 -10.54 -29.91 -27.17
C GLY A 516 -9.69 -28.92 -27.95
N ASP A 517 -10.20 -27.71 -28.21
CA ASP A 517 -9.49 -26.67 -28.97
C ASP A 517 -8.27 -26.15 -28.19
N PHE A 518 -8.38 -26.10 -26.87
CA PHE A 518 -7.27 -25.73 -25.99
C PHE A 518 -6.23 -26.86 -25.92
N LYS A 519 -4.99 -26.53 -26.31
CA LYS A 519 -3.83 -27.44 -26.17
C LYS A 519 -3.00 -27.12 -24.95
N ARG A 520 -3.15 -25.90 -24.41
CA ARG A 520 -2.40 -25.41 -23.27
C ARG A 520 -3.30 -24.65 -22.30
N LEU A 521 -3.17 -24.95 -21.01
CA LEU A 521 -3.70 -24.14 -19.92
C LEU A 521 -2.53 -23.61 -19.09
N VAL A 522 -2.43 -22.28 -18.96
CA VAL A 522 -1.41 -21.65 -18.13
C VAL A 522 -2.07 -20.88 -17.00
N ALA A 523 -1.89 -21.36 -15.78
CA ALA A 523 -2.30 -20.64 -14.59
C ALA A 523 -1.23 -19.60 -14.22
N ILE A 524 -1.61 -18.34 -14.06
CA ILE A 524 -0.69 -17.24 -13.79
C ILE A 524 -1.10 -16.45 -12.55
N GLY A 525 -0.11 -15.84 -11.91
CA GLY A 525 -0.30 -14.92 -10.79
C GLY A 525 1.02 -14.26 -10.41
N GLN A 526 1.03 -13.57 -9.27
CA GLN A 526 2.24 -13.05 -8.64
C GLN A 526 2.27 -13.39 -7.15
N GLY A 527 3.47 -13.62 -6.61
CA GLY A 527 3.66 -13.94 -5.18
C GLY A 527 2.81 -15.13 -4.71
N THR A 528 2.10 -14.95 -3.59
CA THR A 528 1.17 -15.96 -3.01
C THR A 528 0.11 -16.43 -4.01
N ALA A 529 -0.42 -15.56 -4.88
CA ALA A 529 -1.41 -15.96 -5.89
C ALA A 529 -0.84 -16.91 -6.96
N ALA A 530 0.44 -16.74 -7.33
CA ALA A 530 1.13 -17.68 -8.22
C ALA A 530 1.38 -19.05 -7.56
N ILE A 531 1.53 -19.08 -6.24
CA ILE A 531 1.63 -20.34 -5.49
C ILE A 531 0.27 -21.01 -5.43
N ALA A 532 -0.80 -20.28 -5.12
CA ALA A 532 -2.16 -20.82 -5.15
C ALA A 532 -2.52 -21.39 -6.54
N ALA A 533 -2.12 -20.70 -7.61
CA ALA A 533 -2.31 -21.15 -8.99
C ALA A 533 -1.69 -22.53 -9.30
N GLN A 534 -0.66 -22.97 -8.55
CA GLN A 534 -0.04 -24.30 -8.72
C GLN A 534 -1.00 -25.45 -8.37
N VAL A 535 -2.10 -25.18 -7.66
CA VAL A 535 -3.11 -26.20 -7.39
C VAL A 535 -3.86 -26.63 -8.66
N ILE A 536 -3.96 -25.76 -9.66
CA ILE A 536 -4.64 -26.06 -10.92
C ILE A 536 -3.94 -27.20 -11.66
N PRO A 537 -2.64 -27.13 -12.03
CA PRO A 537 -1.96 -28.29 -12.62
C PRO A 537 -1.90 -29.50 -11.68
N GLN A 538 -1.79 -29.30 -10.37
CA GLN A 538 -1.75 -30.41 -9.40
C GLN A 538 -3.04 -31.27 -9.43
N PHE A 539 -4.20 -30.65 -9.63
CA PHE A 539 -5.50 -31.35 -9.63
C PHE A 539 -6.05 -31.59 -11.04
N LEU A 540 -5.76 -30.75 -12.03
CA LEU A 540 -6.28 -30.89 -13.40
C LEU A 540 -5.47 -31.88 -14.23
N SER A 541 -4.13 -31.88 -14.15
CA SER A 541 -3.30 -32.73 -15.01
C SER A 541 -3.62 -34.23 -14.88
N PRO A 542 -3.81 -34.79 -13.66
CA PRO A 542 -4.18 -36.20 -13.51
C PRO A 542 -5.56 -36.54 -14.09
N LEU A 543 -6.45 -35.54 -14.21
CA LEU A 543 -7.81 -35.72 -14.75
C LEU A 543 -7.83 -35.72 -16.28
N THR A 544 -6.86 -35.04 -16.91
CA THR A 544 -6.83 -34.78 -18.36
C THR A 544 -5.68 -35.47 -19.10
N GLU A 545 -5.04 -36.47 -18.48
CA GLU A 545 -3.91 -37.22 -19.06
C GLU A 545 -4.19 -37.74 -20.48
N GLU A 546 -5.43 -38.16 -20.76
CA GLU A 546 -5.84 -38.72 -22.05
C GLU A 546 -6.12 -37.65 -23.12
N ASN A 547 -6.23 -36.37 -22.73
CA ASN A 547 -6.70 -35.29 -23.59
C ASN A 547 -5.59 -34.45 -24.23
N LYS A 548 -4.30 -34.77 -23.99
CA LYS A 548 -3.14 -34.02 -24.50
C LYS A 548 -3.13 -32.52 -24.14
N LEU A 549 -3.87 -32.13 -23.10
CA LEU A 549 -3.87 -30.76 -22.58
C LEU A 549 -2.65 -30.57 -21.69
N ILE A 550 -1.77 -29.64 -22.05
CA ILE A 550 -0.63 -29.27 -21.19
C ILE A 550 -1.11 -28.26 -20.17
N VAL A 551 -1.03 -28.61 -18.89
CA VAL A 551 -1.44 -27.74 -17.78
C VAL A 551 -0.21 -27.36 -16.97
N GLU A 552 0.01 -26.06 -16.81
CA GLU A 552 1.15 -25.55 -16.03
C GLU A 552 0.78 -24.30 -15.23
N ALA A 553 1.64 -23.94 -14.28
CA ALA A 553 1.55 -22.69 -13.52
C ALA A 553 2.86 -21.92 -13.61
N GLN A 554 2.77 -20.61 -13.82
CA GLN A 554 3.92 -19.72 -14.00
C GLN A 554 3.70 -18.38 -13.29
N LEU A 555 4.78 -17.68 -12.98
CA LEU A 555 4.68 -16.25 -12.65
C LEU A 555 4.19 -15.49 -13.90
N ALA A 556 3.30 -14.51 -13.73
CA ALA A 556 2.77 -13.75 -14.86
C ALA A 556 3.89 -13.05 -15.66
N THR A 557 4.90 -12.54 -14.97
CA THR A 557 6.10 -11.92 -15.56
C THR A 557 6.96 -12.89 -16.37
N GLU A 558 7.08 -14.14 -15.92
CA GLU A 558 7.82 -15.19 -16.63
C GLU A 558 7.05 -15.65 -17.88
N PHE A 559 5.73 -15.79 -17.75
CA PHE A 559 4.87 -16.13 -18.88
C PHE A 559 4.92 -15.05 -19.96
N SER A 560 4.71 -13.79 -19.60
CA SER A 560 4.79 -12.66 -20.55
C SER A 560 6.20 -12.44 -21.09
N GLY A 561 7.25 -12.76 -20.31
CA GLY A 561 8.64 -12.57 -20.69
C GLY A 561 9.15 -13.61 -21.69
N PHE A 562 8.72 -14.87 -21.57
CA PHE A 562 9.41 -15.98 -22.26
C PHE A 562 8.50 -16.96 -22.98
N GLN A 563 7.17 -16.91 -22.77
CA GLN A 563 6.27 -17.98 -23.21
C GLN A 563 5.09 -17.53 -24.09
N LEU A 564 4.98 -16.23 -24.38
CA LEU A 564 3.98 -15.71 -25.33
C LEU A 564 4.34 -16.13 -26.76
N ARG A 565 3.32 -16.51 -27.53
CA ARG A 565 3.40 -16.86 -28.95
C ARG A 565 2.58 -15.89 -29.77
N ASN A 566 2.89 -15.71 -31.05
CA ASN A 566 2.12 -14.80 -31.91
C ASN A 566 0.63 -15.19 -32.01
N ASP A 567 0.34 -16.49 -31.98
CA ASP A 567 -1.01 -17.04 -31.91
C ASP A 567 -1.17 -17.82 -30.61
N MET A 568 -2.17 -17.43 -29.83
CA MET A 568 -2.54 -18.04 -28.55
C MET A 568 -4.01 -18.49 -28.54
N SER A 569 -4.65 -18.61 -29.69
CA SER A 569 -6.05 -19.07 -29.83
C SER A 569 -6.32 -20.46 -29.22
N ASP A 570 -5.27 -21.29 -29.11
CA ASP A 570 -5.23 -22.62 -28.49
C ASP A 570 -4.89 -22.60 -26.98
N THR A 571 -4.77 -21.42 -26.38
CA THR A 571 -4.31 -21.24 -25.00
C THR A 571 -5.42 -20.69 -24.11
N LEU A 572 -5.65 -21.38 -22.98
CA LEU A 572 -6.49 -20.91 -21.88
C LEU A 572 -5.60 -20.38 -20.75
N VAL A 573 -5.74 -19.11 -20.41
CA VAL A 573 -5.03 -18.49 -19.28
C VAL A 573 -5.96 -18.45 -18.08
N VAL A 574 -5.50 -18.96 -16.93
CA VAL A 574 -6.20 -18.79 -15.66
C VAL A 574 -5.45 -17.76 -14.82
N ALA A 575 -5.96 -16.54 -14.73
CA ALA A 575 -5.32 -15.44 -14.01
C ALA A 575 -5.81 -15.34 -12.56
N VAL A 576 -4.93 -15.54 -11.60
CA VAL A 576 -5.24 -15.53 -10.17
C VAL A 576 -4.76 -14.22 -9.52
N SER A 577 -5.66 -13.47 -8.89
CA SER A 577 -5.32 -12.23 -8.17
C SER A 577 -6.34 -11.89 -7.08
N GLN A 578 -5.89 -11.53 -5.88
CA GLN A 578 -6.80 -11.08 -4.81
C GLN A 578 -7.46 -9.73 -5.16
N SER A 579 -6.65 -8.72 -5.50
CA SER A 579 -7.12 -7.35 -5.71
C SER A 579 -7.74 -7.14 -7.09
N GLY A 580 -7.37 -7.98 -8.06
CA GLY A 580 -7.69 -7.81 -9.48
C GLY A 580 -7.06 -6.58 -10.13
N THR A 581 -6.17 -5.87 -9.42
CA THR A 581 -5.48 -4.66 -9.91
C THR A 581 -3.95 -4.81 -9.94
N THR A 582 -3.43 -6.03 -9.79
CA THR A 582 -1.99 -6.29 -9.86
C THR A 582 -1.48 -5.96 -11.26
N THR A 583 -0.64 -4.92 -11.36
CA THR A 583 -0.19 -4.35 -12.64
C THR A 583 0.43 -5.39 -13.57
N ASP A 584 1.37 -6.19 -13.08
CA ASP A 584 2.07 -7.18 -13.90
C ASP A 584 1.16 -8.31 -14.40
N THR A 585 0.18 -8.72 -13.57
CA THR A 585 -0.81 -9.73 -13.97
C THR A 585 -1.75 -9.18 -15.03
N ASN A 586 -2.31 -7.98 -14.81
CA ASN A 586 -3.20 -7.31 -15.76
C ASN A 586 -2.50 -7.08 -17.11
N ARG A 587 -1.26 -6.58 -17.09
CA ARG A 587 -0.46 -6.38 -18.30
C ARG A 587 -0.18 -7.69 -19.03
N THR A 588 0.09 -8.77 -18.30
CA THR A 588 0.29 -10.10 -18.90
C THR A 588 -0.98 -10.62 -19.57
N VAL A 589 -2.14 -10.38 -18.94
CA VAL A 589 -3.45 -10.71 -19.48
C VAL A 589 -3.73 -9.93 -20.76
N ASP A 590 -3.52 -8.61 -20.77
CA ASP A 590 -3.67 -7.79 -21.98
C ASP A 590 -2.83 -8.36 -23.13
N LEU A 591 -1.55 -8.63 -22.86
CA LEU A 591 -0.63 -9.19 -23.86
C LEU A 591 -1.05 -10.56 -24.39
N ALA A 592 -1.57 -11.45 -23.54
CA ALA A 592 -2.02 -12.78 -23.96
C ALA A 592 -3.34 -12.72 -24.74
N HIS A 593 -4.29 -11.91 -24.25
CA HIS A 593 -5.59 -11.69 -24.87
C HIS A 593 -5.46 -11.05 -26.27
N ASP A 594 -4.57 -10.05 -26.43
CA ASP A 594 -4.27 -9.43 -27.73
C ASP A 594 -3.71 -10.42 -28.77
N ARG A 595 -3.21 -11.58 -28.33
CA ARG A 595 -2.71 -12.68 -29.16
C ARG A 595 -3.71 -13.81 -29.34
N GLY A 596 -4.96 -13.63 -28.88
CA GLY A 596 -6.07 -14.58 -29.05
C GLY A 596 -6.28 -15.56 -27.89
N ALA A 597 -5.55 -15.44 -26.78
CA ALA A 597 -5.76 -16.30 -25.62
C ALA A 597 -7.14 -16.04 -24.97
N THR A 598 -7.78 -17.10 -24.50
CA THR A 598 -8.99 -17.00 -23.66
C THR A 598 -8.58 -16.91 -22.19
N VAL A 599 -9.24 -16.06 -21.40
CA VAL A 599 -8.85 -15.75 -20.02
C VAL A 599 -9.98 -16.05 -19.04
N ILE A 600 -9.72 -16.90 -18.04
CA ILE A 600 -10.57 -17.05 -16.85
C ILE A 600 -9.85 -16.42 -15.65
N ALA A 601 -10.50 -15.49 -14.96
CA ALA A 601 -9.96 -14.86 -13.77
C ALA A 601 -10.48 -15.52 -12.47
N ILE A 602 -9.59 -15.83 -11.54
CA ILE A 602 -9.93 -16.13 -10.14
C ILE A 602 -9.61 -14.88 -9.33
N VAL A 603 -10.64 -14.16 -8.91
CA VAL A 603 -10.48 -12.88 -8.22
C VAL A 603 -11.38 -12.73 -7.01
N ASN A 604 -10.93 -11.97 -6.02
CA ASN A 604 -11.78 -11.65 -4.88
C ASN A 604 -12.56 -10.36 -5.07
N ARG A 605 -12.01 -9.36 -5.78
CA ARG A 605 -12.68 -8.06 -5.93
C ARG A 605 -13.59 -8.04 -7.17
N ARG A 606 -14.90 -7.92 -6.93
CA ARG A 606 -15.89 -7.62 -7.98
C ARG A 606 -15.57 -6.28 -8.66
N SER A 607 -15.86 -6.21 -9.96
CA SER A 607 -15.63 -5.01 -10.79
C SER A 607 -14.16 -4.53 -10.74
N SER A 608 -13.22 -5.46 -10.58
CA SER A 608 -11.79 -5.16 -10.69
C SER A 608 -11.36 -5.15 -12.16
N GLU A 609 -10.26 -4.46 -12.45
CA GLU A 609 -9.71 -4.37 -13.81
C GLU A 609 -9.52 -5.76 -14.44
N LEU A 610 -9.01 -6.73 -13.69
CA LEU A 610 -8.84 -8.10 -14.17
C LEU A 610 -10.18 -8.81 -14.42
N ALA A 611 -11.22 -8.53 -13.62
CA ALA A 611 -12.55 -9.09 -13.84
C ALA A 611 -13.19 -8.54 -15.12
N GLU A 612 -12.96 -7.27 -15.44
CA GLU A 612 -13.46 -6.64 -16.67
C GLU A 612 -12.73 -7.14 -17.93
N LYS A 613 -11.45 -7.47 -17.80
CA LYS A 613 -10.61 -7.97 -18.91
C LYS A 613 -10.77 -9.47 -19.20
N ALA A 614 -11.32 -10.24 -18.27
CA ALA A 614 -11.43 -11.69 -18.40
C ALA A 614 -12.71 -12.11 -19.12
N ASP A 615 -12.64 -13.23 -19.83
CA ASP A 615 -13.78 -13.84 -20.50
C ASP A 615 -14.73 -14.53 -19.52
N GLY A 616 -14.17 -15.16 -18.49
CA GLY A 616 -14.90 -15.81 -17.40
C GLY A 616 -14.31 -15.43 -16.05
N VAL A 617 -15.16 -15.36 -15.01
CA VAL A 617 -14.74 -14.95 -13.66
C VAL A 617 -15.25 -15.92 -12.61
N LEU A 618 -14.33 -16.41 -11.76
CA LEU A 618 -14.62 -17.16 -10.56
C LEU A 618 -14.30 -16.31 -9.33
N TYR A 619 -15.33 -15.81 -8.67
CA TYR A 619 -15.14 -15.02 -7.45
C TYR A 619 -14.76 -15.91 -6.26
N THR A 620 -13.73 -15.55 -5.51
CA THR A 620 -13.45 -16.14 -4.20
C THR A 620 -14.36 -15.52 -3.13
N SER A 621 -14.63 -16.26 -2.06
CA SER A 621 -15.55 -15.86 -0.98
C SER A 621 -16.89 -15.36 -1.55
N ASP A 622 -17.36 -14.18 -1.14
CA ASP A 622 -18.53 -13.47 -1.68
C ASP A 622 -18.18 -12.38 -2.72
N GLY A 623 -16.89 -12.21 -3.04
CA GLY A 623 -16.41 -11.15 -3.91
C GLY A 623 -16.14 -9.81 -3.19
N ARG A 624 -16.19 -9.79 -1.85
CA ARG A 624 -16.02 -8.59 -1.01
C ARG A 624 -15.10 -8.77 0.19
N ASP A 625 -14.50 -9.94 0.34
CA ASP A 625 -13.68 -10.32 1.50
C ASP A 625 -12.26 -9.74 1.44
N ILE A 626 -12.11 -8.45 1.74
CA ILE A 626 -10.86 -7.69 1.55
C ILE A 626 -9.79 -8.13 2.54
N GLU A 627 -8.56 -8.28 2.06
CA GLU A 627 -7.35 -8.36 2.88
C GLU A 627 -6.75 -6.96 3.03
N MET A 628 -6.60 -6.53 4.27
CA MET A 628 -6.00 -5.26 4.67
C MET A 628 -4.52 -5.44 5.01
N SER A 629 -4.12 -6.61 5.54
CA SER A 629 -2.72 -6.93 5.73
C SER A 629 -1.98 -6.96 4.39
N VAL A 630 -0.72 -6.53 4.38
CA VAL A 630 0.10 -6.61 3.16
C VAL A 630 0.42 -8.07 2.81
N ALA A 631 0.66 -8.92 3.81
CA ALA A 631 0.87 -10.35 3.59
C ALA A 631 -0.47 -11.07 3.41
N SER A 632 -0.68 -11.66 2.23
CA SER A 632 -1.91 -12.41 1.93
C SER A 632 -2.03 -13.69 2.77
N THR A 633 -3.24 -14.03 3.24
CA THR A 633 -3.55 -15.20 4.07
C THR A 633 -4.86 -15.88 3.63
N LYS A 634 -6.04 -15.38 4.02
CA LYS A 634 -7.35 -15.93 3.65
C LYS A 634 -7.55 -16.06 2.14
N ALA A 635 -7.01 -15.12 1.34
CA ALA A 635 -7.11 -15.17 -0.11
C ALA A 635 -6.34 -16.36 -0.71
N PHE A 636 -5.20 -16.77 -0.13
CA PHE A 636 -4.49 -17.98 -0.55
C PHE A 636 -5.41 -19.21 -0.45
N TYR A 637 -6.03 -19.41 0.70
CA TYR A 637 -6.91 -20.56 0.95
C TYR A 637 -8.13 -20.54 0.03
N ALA A 638 -8.76 -19.38 -0.14
CA ALA A 638 -9.89 -19.20 -1.04
C ALA A 638 -9.50 -19.46 -2.50
N GLN A 639 -8.33 -19.00 -2.96
CA GLN A 639 -7.81 -19.27 -4.30
C GLN A 639 -7.49 -20.75 -4.52
N ILE A 640 -6.99 -21.46 -3.49
CA ILE A 640 -6.79 -22.91 -3.54
C ILE A 640 -8.14 -23.62 -3.74
N ALA A 641 -9.17 -23.29 -2.96
CA ALA A 641 -10.51 -23.86 -3.13
C ALA A 641 -11.06 -23.60 -4.54
N ALA A 642 -11.01 -22.35 -5.00
CA ALA A 642 -11.48 -21.96 -6.32
C ALA A 642 -10.72 -22.67 -7.45
N GLY A 643 -9.39 -22.80 -7.33
CA GLY A 643 -8.56 -23.51 -8.30
C GLY A 643 -8.89 -25.00 -8.43
N ILE A 644 -9.18 -25.68 -7.30
CA ILE A 644 -9.59 -27.10 -7.31
C ILE A 644 -10.98 -27.26 -7.93
N LEU A 645 -11.93 -26.38 -7.61
CA LEU A 645 -13.26 -26.40 -8.22
C LEU A 645 -13.19 -26.14 -9.73
N LEU A 646 -12.40 -25.16 -10.16
CA LEU A 646 -12.22 -24.85 -11.57
C LEU A 646 -11.56 -26.01 -12.32
N ALA A 647 -10.54 -26.66 -11.74
CA ALA A 647 -9.92 -27.86 -12.31
C ALA A 647 -10.95 -28.97 -12.56
N GLN A 648 -11.79 -29.30 -11.57
CA GLN A 648 -12.86 -30.28 -11.75
C GLN A 648 -13.87 -29.86 -12.81
N ALA A 649 -14.28 -28.59 -12.85
CA ALA A 649 -15.25 -28.10 -13.82
C ALA A 649 -14.73 -28.13 -15.27
N ILE A 650 -13.45 -27.80 -15.47
CA ILE A 650 -12.79 -27.90 -16.79
C ILE A 650 -12.69 -29.37 -17.20
N ALA A 651 -12.29 -30.26 -16.29
CA ALA A 651 -12.24 -31.70 -16.56
C ALA A 651 -13.63 -32.22 -16.96
N GLU A 652 -14.70 -31.95 -16.20
CA GLU A 652 -16.05 -32.43 -16.51
C GLU A 652 -16.58 -32.02 -17.89
N LYS A 653 -16.09 -30.90 -18.43
CA LYS A 653 -16.41 -30.41 -19.77
C LYS A 653 -15.62 -31.13 -20.86
N LEU A 654 -14.46 -31.71 -20.54
CA LEU A 654 -13.57 -32.33 -21.50
C LEU A 654 -13.92 -33.82 -21.68
N PRO A 655 -14.29 -34.27 -22.88
CA PRO A 655 -14.70 -35.67 -23.10
C PRO A 655 -13.58 -36.66 -22.75
N GLY A 656 -13.92 -37.71 -22.00
CA GLY A 656 -12.97 -38.76 -21.61
C GLY A 656 -12.08 -38.42 -20.41
N SER A 657 -12.22 -37.23 -19.80
CA SER A 657 -11.50 -36.92 -18.57
C SER A 657 -11.97 -37.80 -17.40
N LYS A 658 -11.08 -37.99 -16.42
CA LYS A 658 -11.46 -38.53 -15.11
C LYS A 658 -12.20 -37.46 -14.29
N LYS A 659 -12.83 -37.88 -13.19
CA LYS A 659 -13.38 -36.99 -12.17
C LYS A 659 -12.53 -37.08 -10.90
N LEU A 660 -12.50 -36.01 -10.12
CA LEU A 660 -11.96 -36.06 -8.77
C LEU A 660 -12.64 -37.16 -7.96
N GLU A 661 -11.86 -37.79 -7.08
CA GLU A 661 -12.36 -38.75 -6.12
C GLU A 661 -13.39 -38.07 -5.20
N ALA A 662 -14.50 -38.77 -4.89
CA ALA A 662 -15.55 -38.23 -4.02
C ALA A 662 -15.01 -37.79 -2.64
N GLY A 663 -13.96 -38.46 -2.15
CA GLY A 663 -13.26 -38.12 -0.92
C GLY A 663 -12.63 -36.73 -0.93
N VAL A 664 -12.18 -36.23 -2.08
CA VAL A 664 -11.62 -34.88 -2.23
C VAL A 664 -12.71 -33.82 -2.05
N LEU A 665 -13.86 -33.98 -2.71
CA LEU A 665 -14.97 -33.02 -2.58
C LEU A 665 -15.55 -33.00 -1.16
N LYS A 666 -15.64 -34.17 -0.53
CA LYS A 666 -16.00 -34.27 0.89
C LYS A 666 -14.97 -33.56 1.77
N GLY A 667 -13.68 -33.81 1.54
CA GLY A 667 -12.59 -33.18 2.27
C GLY A 667 -12.58 -31.65 2.15
N LEU A 668 -12.91 -31.10 0.99
CA LEU A 668 -13.07 -29.64 0.82
C LEU A 668 -14.13 -29.07 1.78
N ARG A 669 -15.26 -29.76 2.00
CA ARG A 669 -16.30 -29.33 2.95
C ARG A 669 -15.87 -29.43 4.41
N GLU A 670 -14.94 -30.34 4.73
CA GLU A 670 -14.45 -30.60 6.08
C GLU A 670 -13.25 -29.72 6.48
N LEU A 671 -12.43 -29.28 5.51
CA LEU A 671 -11.24 -28.45 5.72
C LEU A 671 -11.48 -27.21 6.60
N PRO A 672 -12.54 -26.40 6.41
CA PRO A 672 -12.79 -25.26 7.28
C PRO A 672 -12.84 -25.61 8.76
N ALA A 673 -13.45 -26.75 9.13
CA ALA A 673 -13.52 -27.17 10.52
C ALA A 673 -12.12 -27.57 11.06
N ALA A 674 -11.33 -28.28 10.24
CA ALA A 674 -9.96 -28.64 10.59
C ALA A 674 -9.05 -27.39 10.74
N MET A 675 -9.20 -26.39 9.87
CA MET A 675 -8.48 -25.11 9.98
C MET A 675 -8.88 -24.37 11.27
N SER A 676 -10.17 -24.30 11.59
CA SER A 676 -10.65 -23.71 12.85
C SER A 676 -10.05 -24.38 14.09
N GLN A 677 -9.89 -25.70 14.08
CA GLN A 677 -9.24 -26.44 15.18
C GLN A 677 -7.78 -26.00 15.34
N ILE A 678 -7.01 -25.93 14.26
CA ILE A 678 -5.60 -25.48 14.28
C ILE A 678 -5.49 -24.05 14.82
N ILE A 679 -6.40 -23.16 14.41
CA ILE A 679 -6.43 -21.76 14.88
C ILE A 679 -6.74 -21.71 16.39
N ALA A 680 -7.63 -22.55 16.91
CA ALA A 680 -7.87 -22.67 18.35
C ALA A 680 -6.60 -23.14 19.10
N ASP A 681 -5.80 -24.00 18.47
CA ASP A 681 -4.51 -24.49 18.99
C ASP A 681 -3.32 -23.55 18.73
N ARG A 682 -3.56 -22.30 18.28
CA ARG A 682 -2.53 -21.27 18.07
C ARG A 682 -1.54 -21.15 19.22
N HIS A 683 -2.00 -21.29 20.46
CA HIS A 683 -1.15 -21.17 21.66
C HIS A 683 -0.03 -22.24 21.72
N ILE A 684 -0.23 -23.40 21.10
CA ILE A 684 0.79 -24.46 20.97
C ILE A 684 1.84 -24.02 19.94
N ILE A 685 1.38 -23.56 18.77
CA ILE A 685 2.24 -23.07 17.68
C ILE A 685 3.06 -21.86 18.14
N ALA A 686 2.45 -20.96 18.92
CA ALA A 686 3.10 -19.80 19.52
C ALA A 686 4.27 -20.19 20.42
N LYS A 687 4.11 -21.20 21.28
CA LYS A 687 5.20 -21.70 22.14
C LYS A 687 6.36 -22.25 21.32
N VAL A 688 6.08 -22.96 20.22
CA VAL A 688 7.08 -23.50 19.31
C VAL A 688 7.85 -22.37 18.61
N ALA A 689 7.14 -21.38 18.06
CA ALA A 689 7.72 -20.22 17.41
C ALA A 689 8.60 -19.39 18.38
N GLN A 690 8.06 -19.02 19.54
CA GLN A 690 8.76 -18.22 20.54
C GLN A 690 10.02 -18.90 21.07
N ARG A 691 10.02 -20.24 21.16
CA ARG A 691 11.18 -21.02 21.63
C ARG A 691 12.31 -21.07 20.61
N HIS A 692 12.01 -21.27 19.33
CA HIS A 692 13.03 -21.64 18.35
C HIS A 692 13.36 -20.54 17.34
N ALA A 693 12.42 -19.68 16.97
CA ALA A 693 12.62 -18.68 15.93
C ALA A 693 13.63 -17.56 16.31
N PRO A 694 13.62 -16.98 17.54
CA PRO A 694 14.47 -15.83 17.85
C PRO A 694 15.97 -16.12 17.81
N ALA A 695 16.40 -17.28 18.32
CA ALA A 695 17.82 -17.62 18.41
C ALA A 695 18.41 -18.17 17.09
N LYS A 696 17.58 -18.51 16.09
CA LYS A 696 18.03 -19.18 14.88
C LYS A 696 18.30 -18.20 13.74
N ARG A 697 19.54 -18.23 13.23
CA ARG A 697 19.99 -17.37 12.12
C ARG A 697 19.51 -17.86 10.76
N TYR A 698 19.74 -19.13 10.45
CA TYR A 698 19.43 -19.75 9.15
C TYR A 698 18.16 -20.58 9.23
N TRP A 699 17.28 -20.40 8.23
CA TRP A 699 15.96 -20.98 8.19
C TRP A 699 15.72 -21.60 6.82
N ALA A 700 15.03 -22.72 6.79
CA ALA A 700 14.66 -23.41 5.56
C ALA A 700 13.29 -24.08 5.71
N ILE A 701 12.54 -24.15 4.62
CA ILE A 701 11.25 -24.80 4.55
C ILE A 701 11.36 -25.96 3.57
N VAL A 702 10.79 -27.11 3.92
CA VAL A 702 10.79 -28.28 3.04
C VAL A 702 9.41 -28.90 2.94
N GLY A 703 9.12 -29.51 1.79
CA GLY A 703 7.89 -30.24 1.55
C GLY A 703 7.99 -31.13 0.31
N ASN A 704 7.04 -32.06 0.19
CA ASN A 704 7.00 -33.07 -0.87
C ASN A 704 5.62 -33.16 -1.54
N GLY A 705 5.58 -33.41 -2.85
CA GLY A 705 4.32 -33.43 -3.61
C GLY A 705 3.53 -32.13 -3.39
N SER A 706 2.24 -32.25 -3.03
CA SER A 706 1.39 -31.10 -2.71
C SER A 706 1.91 -30.25 -1.54
N ASN A 707 2.67 -30.83 -0.60
CA ASN A 707 3.30 -30.05 0.48
C ASN A 707 4.35 -29.05 -0.01
N ARG A 708 4.80 -29.13 -1.27
CA ARG A 708 5.62 -28.06 -1.86
C ARG A 708 4.85 -26.77 -2.08
N ILE A 709 3.55 -26.84 -2.32
CA ILE A 709 2.70 -25.64 -2.42
C ILE A 709 2.66 -24.96 -1.04
N ALA A 710 2.47 -25.73 0.02
CA ALA A 710 2.54 -25.23 1.40
C ALA A 710 3.93 -24.67 1.74
N ALA A 711 5.00 -25.40 1.44
CA ALA A 711 6.37 -24.98 1.75
C ALA A 711 6.73 -23.64 1.08
N LYS A 712 6.38 -23.46 -0.21
CA LYS A 712 6.61 -22.20 -0.92
C LYS A 712 5.83 -21.03 -0.31
N GLU A 713 4.58 -21.26 0.07
CA GLU A 713 3.74 -20.22 0.68
C GLU A 713 4.26 -19.84 2.07
N VAL A 714 4.57 -20.82 2.91
CA VAL A 714 5.17 -20.60 4.24
C VAL A 714 6.50 -19.86 4.11
N ARG A 715 7.34 -20.21 3.12
CA ARG A 715 8.58 -19.48 2.83
C ARG A 715 8.32 -18.01 2.51
N ILE A 716 7.32 -17.69 1.67
CA ILE A 716 6.96 -16.28 1.41
C ILE A 716 6.56 -15.60 2.71
N LYS A 717 5.60 -16.16 3.46
CA LYS A 717 5.10 -15.52 4.69
C LYS A 717 6.19 -15.29 5.71
N LEU A 718 7.07 -16.26 5.94
CA LEU A 718 8.17 -16.11 6.87
C LEU A 718 9.20 -15.08 6.39
N SER A 719 9.44 -14.98 5.08
CA SER A 719 10.33 -13.94 4.54
C SER A 719 9.73 -12.55 4.71
N GLU A 720 8.42 -12.41 4.44
CA GLU A 720 7.65 -11.17 4.56
C GLU A 720 7.51 -10.70 6.02
N LEU A 721 7.29 -11.62 6.96
CA LEU A 721 7.00 -11.30 8.35
C LEU A 721 8.26 -11.25 9.22
N CYS A 722 9.27 -12.08 8.93
CA CYS A 722 10.47 -12.22 9.77
C CYS A 722 11.73 -11.57 9.16
N TYR A 723 11.65 -11.04 7.93
CA TYR A 723 12.76 -10.38 7.21
C TYR A 723 14.00 -11.24 7.06
N LYS A 724 13.79 -12.52 6.77
CA LYS A 724 14.85 -13.48 6.46
C LYS A 724 14.81 -13.88 5.00
N SER A 725 15.99 -14.08 4.43
CA SER A 725 16.11 -14.93 3.25
C SER A 725 15.98 -16.38 3.70
N ILE A 726 14.98 -17.08 3.15
CA ILE A 726 14.62 -18.43 3.56
C ILE A 726 14.62 -19.31 2.31
N ALA A 727 15.35 -20.43 2.37
CA ALA A 727 15.35 -21.44 1.32
C ALA A 727 14.05 -22.26 1.34
N GLU A 728 13.54 -22.64 0.16
CA GLU A 728 12.55 -23.71 0.00
C GLU A 728 13.16 -24.82 -0.83
N ASP A 729 13.20 -26.03 -0.27
CA ASP A 729 13.79 -27.20 -0.91
C ASP A 729 12.77 -28.35 -0.93
N ALA A 730 12.95 -29.32 -1.84
CA ALA A 730 12.37 -30.64 -1.64
C ALA A 730 13.04 -31.29 -0.42
N THR A 731 12.29 -32.05 0.39
CA THR A 731 12.84 -32.58 1.66
C THR A 731 14.10 -33.40 1.43
N GLU A 732 14.10 -34.34 0.49
CA GLU A 732 15.28 -35.19 0.27
C GLU A 732 16.46 -34.42 -0.32
N ASP A 733 16.20 -33.32 -1.05
CA ASP A 733 17.26 -32.57 -1.74
C ASP A 733 18.05 -31.67 -0.79
N LYS A 734 17.47 -31.28 0.34
CA LYS A 734 18.10 -30.39 1.32
C LYS A 734 19.47 -30.89 1.81
N LYS A 735 19.63 -32.21 1.98
CA LYS A 735 20.91 -32.79 2.41
C LYS A 735 22.05 -32.57 1.41
N HIS A 736 21.74 -32.22 0.17
CA HIS A 736 22.71 -31.95 -0.89
C HIS A 736 23.11 -30.47 -1.00
N ILE A 737 22.48 -29.57 -0.23
CA ILE A 737 22.61 -28.12 -0.40
C ILE A 737 23.33 -27.48 0.80
N ASP A 738 22.68 -27.37 1.96
CA ASP A 738 23.12 -26.48 3.05
C ASP A 738 22.87 -27.01 4.47
N LEU A 739 22.73 -28.33 4.63
CA LEU A 739 22.40 -28.93 5.93
C LEU A 739 23.39 -28.59 7.06
N SER A 740 24.65 -28.27 6.71
CA SER A 740 25.69 -27.86 7.66
C SER A 740 25.48 -26.48 8.29
N SER A 741 24.49 -25.70 7.85
CA SER A 741 24.18 -24.36 8.41
C SER A 741 23.43 -24.40 9.75
N GLU A 742 23.20 -25.59 10.32
CA GLU A 742 22.42 -25.83 11.55
C GLU A 742 21.05 -25.11 11.59
N PRO A 743 20.27 -25.12 10.48
CA PRO A 743 19.11 -24.24 10.33
C PRO A 743 17.92 -24.66 11.19
N LEU A 744 17.00 -23.73 11.42
CA LEU A 744 15.61 -24.09 11.72
C LEU A 744 14.98 -24.63 10.43
N VAL A 745 14.49 -25.88 10.46
CA VAL A 745 13.88 -26.53 9.30
C VAL A 745 12.39 -26.74 9.56
N PHE A 746 11.54 -26.00 8.86
CA PHE A 746 10.09 -26.21 8.93
C PHE A 746 9.69 -27.25 7.88
N VAL A 747 9.12 -28.37 8.32
CA VAL A 747 8.83 -29.54 7.47
C VAL A 747 7.33 -29.68 7.28
N CYS A 748 6.85 -29.47 6.05
CA CYS A 748 5.46 -29.70 5.66
C CYS A 748 5.26 -31.18 5.28
N ALA A 749 4.63 -31.97 6.16
CA ALA A 749 4.47 -33.42 5.99
C ALA A 749 3.02 -33.91 6.23
N ALA A 750 2.03 -33.02 6.32
CA ALA A 750 0.63 -33.42 6.49
C ALA A 750 0.10 -34.17 5.26
N GLY A 751 -0.72 -35.21 5.48
CA GLY A 751 -1.33 -36.01 4.41
C GLY A 751 -0.40 -37.04 3.76
N LEU A 752 0.87 -37.14 4.17
CA LEU A 752 1.77 -38.16 3.65
C LEU A 752 1.39 -39.55 4.16
N THR A 753 1.44 -40.54 3.27
CA THR A 753 1.06 -41.93 3.56
C THR A 753 2.10 -42.92 3.01
N GLY A 754 2.04 -44.17 3.45
CA GLY A 754 2.90 -45.24 2.95
C GLY A 754 4.39 -45.01 3.18
N SER A 755 5.22 -45.42 2.21
CA SER A 755 6.69 -45.27 2.27
C SER A 755 7.17 -43.82 2.28
N ASN A 756 6.38 -42.89 1.74
CA ASN A 756 6.78 -41.49 1.64
C ASN A 756 7.02 -40.89 3.04
N VAL A 757 6.11 -41.08 3.98
CA VAL A 757 6.27 -40.58 5.35
C VAL A 757 7.42 -41.27 6.09
N ASP A 758 7.70 -42.55 5.79
CA ASP A 758 8.86 -43.25 6.36
C ASP A 758 10.19 -42.63 5.88
N ASP A 759 10.26 -42.20 4.62
CA ASP A 759 11.43 -41.54 4.06
C ASP A 759 11.62 -40.13 4.62
N ILE A 760 10.55 -39.34 4.73
CA ILE A 760 10.61 -38.01 5.38
C ILE A 760 11.01 -38.12 6.85
N ALA A 761 10.55 -39.14 7.59
CA ALA A 761 10.96 -39.36 8.97
C ALA A 761 12.47 -39.64 9.08
N LYS A 762 13.05 -40.39 8.13
CA LYS A 762 14.51 -40.59 8.06
C LYS A 762 15.24 -39.28 7.77
N GLU A 763 14.75 -38.47 6.84
CA GLU A 763 15.36 -37.15 6.54
C GLU A 763 15.32 -36.21 7.75
N VAL A 764 14.21 -36.19 8.51
CA VAL A 764 14.11 -35.44 9.77
C VAL A 764 15.15 -35.90 10.80
N ALA A 765 15.40 -37.22 10.88
CA ALA A 765 16.44 -37.75 11.75
C ALA A 765 17.85 -37.32 11.31
N ILE A 766 18.11 -37.28 10.00
CA ILE A 766 19.35 -36.75 9.43
C ILE A 766 19.50 -35.26 9.79
N TYR A 767 18.44 -34.46 9.64
CA TYR A 767 18.49 -33.04 10.02
C TYR A 767 18.87 -32.85 11.48
N ARG A 768 18.24 -33.60 12.38
CA ARG A 768 18.51 -33.54 13.81
C ARG A 768 19.95 -33.97 14.14
N ALA A 769 20.47 -35.00 13.48
CA ALA A 769 21.85 -35.46 13.66
C ALA A 769 22.89 -34.41 13.25
N HIS A 770 22.55 -33.55 12.28
CA HIS A 770 23.35 -32.40 11.85
C HIS A 770 23.01 -31.09 12.59
N LYS A 771 22.43 -31.20 13.79
CA LYS A 771 22.09 -30.08 14.72
C LYS A 771 21.09 -29.05 14.18
N ALA A 772 20.41 -29.36 13.07
CA ALA A 772 19.25 -28.58 12.67
C ALA A 772 18.13 -28.70 13.72
N THR A 773 17.21 -27.73 13.70
CA THR A 773 15.98 -27.76 14.51
C THR A 773 14.80 -28.06 13.60
N PRO A 774 14.49 -29.35 13.33
CA PRO A 774 13.31 -29.71 12.56
C PRO A 774 12.02 -29.48 13.36
N ILE A 775 11.16 -28.60 12.85
CA ILE A 775 9.78 -28.38 13.30
C ILE A 775 8.89 -29.05 12.26
N VAL A 776 8.27 -30.17 12.63
CA VAL A 776 7.51 -31.00 11.69
C VAL A 776 6.03 -30.77 11.86
N VAL A 777 5.33 -30.48 10.75
CA VAL A 777 3.88 -30.47 10.68
C VAL A 777 3.41 -31.75 10.03
N ALA A 778 2.72 -32.60 10.79
CA ALA A 778 2.26 -33.91 10.32
C ALA A 778 0.82 -34.17 10.74
N SER A 779 0.17 -35.13 10.08
CA SER A 779 -1.16 -35.56 10.49
C SER A 779 -1.15 -36.17 11.90
N GLU A 780 -2.28 -36.11 12.61
CA GLU A 780 -2.46 -36.77 13.90
C GLU A 780 -2.07 -38.26 13.87
N GLU A 781 -1.71 -38.80 15.04
CA GLU A 781 -1.28 -40.19 15.25
C GLU A 781 0.04 -40.57 14.55
N GLU A 782 0.83 -39.59 14.12
CA GLU A 782 2.09 -39.82 13.43
C GLU A 782 3.29 -39.96 14.38
N SER A 783 3.56 -41.20 14.81
CA SER A 783 4.64 -41.51 15.75
C SER A 783 6.05 -41.59 15.13
N ARG A 784 6.16 -41.61 13.79
CA ARG A 784 7.45 -41.81 13.11
C ARG A 784 8.40 -40.62 13.25
N PHE A 785 7.89 -39.41 13.49
CA PHE A 785 8.68 -38.18 13.64
C PHE A 785 9.31 -37.99 15.03
N SER A 786 9.72 -39.07 15.70
CA SER A 786 10.36 -39.03 17.03
C SER A 786 11.66 -38.21 17.09
N ALA A 787 12.33 -38.01 15.94
CA ALA A 787 13.53 -37.20 15.82
C ALA A 787 13.27 -35.69 15.63
N ALA A 788 12.01 -35.28 15.47
CA ALA A 788 11.66 -33.87 15.36
C ALA A 788 12.01 -33.12 16.66
N SER A 789 12.41 -31.85 16.54
CA SER A 789 12.58 -31.00 17.73
C SER A 789 11.24 -30.58 18.29
N GLU A 790 10.28 -30.36 17.40
CA GLU A 790 8.88 -30.10 17.72
C GLU A 790 8.02 -30.81 16.67
N LEU A 791 6.97 -31.47 17.13
CA LEU A 791 5.96 -32.10 16.28
C LEU A 791 4.64 -31.36 16.48
N VAL A 792 4.16 -30.70 15.43
CA VAL A 792 2.85 -30.05 15.41
C VAL A 792 1.90 -30.93 14.61
N THR A 793 0.92 -31.51 15.29
CA THR A 793 -0.06 -32.40 14.65
C THR A 793 -1.25 -31.61 14.11
N VAL A 794 -1.77 -32.03 12.95
CA VAL A 794 -2.99 -31.48 12.35
C VAL A 794 -4.03 -32.58 12.12
N PRO A 795 -5.35 -32.24 12.13
CA PRO A 795 -6.39 -33.21 11.83
C PRO A 795 -6.22 -33.87 10.45
N ARG A 796 -6.73 -35.09 10.29
CA ARG A 796 -6.78 -35.78 9.00
C ARG A 796 -8.07 -35.44 8.27
N VAL A 797 -7.97 -34.94 7.04
CA VAL A 797 -9.14 -34.68 6.18
C VAL A 797 -9.06 -35.53 4.92
N HIS A 798 -8.09 -35.25 4.05
CA HIS A 798 -7.84 -36.04 2.86
C HIS A 798 -6.38 -35.89 2.44
N PRO A 799 -5.65 -36.98 2.11
CA PRO A 799 -4.22 -36.92 1.77
C PRO A 799 -3.86 -35.88 0.69
N ALA A 800 -4.73 -35.71 -0.31
CA ALA A 800 -4.52 -34.71 -1.38
C ALA A 800 -4.68 -33.25 -0.93
N LEU A 801 -5.31 -32.99 0.22
CA LEU A 801 -5.72 -31.66 0.71
C LEU A 801 -5.02 -31.24 2.00
N ASP A 802 -4.53 -32.19 2.82
CA ASP A 802 -3.94 -31.92 4.13
C ASP A 802 -2.71 -30.96 4.08
N PHE A 803 -2.09 -30.75 2.92
CA PHE A 803 -1.06 -29.72 2.74
C PHE A 803 -1.56 -28.30 3.09
N ILE A 804 -2.86 -28.05 2.92
CA ILE A 804 -3.52 -26.79 3.29
C ILE A 804 -3.38 -26.54 4.80
N LEU A 805 -3.49 -27.60 5.61
CA LEU A 805 -3.32 -27.53 7.06
C LEU A 805 -1.86 -27.25 7.45
N SER A 806 -0.89 -27.76 6.67
CA SER A 806 0.53 -27.38 6.85
C SER A 806 0.75 -25.88 6.61
N ALA A 807 0.10 -25.32 5.59
CA ALA A 807 0.15 -23.88 5.35
C ALA A 807 -0.51 -23.09 6.49
N THR A 808 -1.64 -23.57 7.04
CA THR A 808 -2.32 -22.94 8.19
C THR A 808 -1.43 -22.87 9.42
N VAL A 809 -0.74 -23.96 9.76
CA VAL A 809 0.25 -23.96 10.84
C VAL A 809 1.40 -23.01 10.54
N GLY A 810 1.90 -23.00 9.30
CA GLY A 810 3.01 -22.13 8.89
C GLY A 810 2.66 -20.63 8.93
N HIS A 811 1.44 -20.24 8.57
CA HIS A 811 0.94 -18.86 8.70
C HIS A 811 0.91 -18.43 10.18
N LEU A 812 0.37 -19.26 11.07
CA LEU A 812 0.36 -18.99 12.52
C LEU A 812 1.78 -18.96 13.10
N PHE A 813 2.64 -19.92 12.72
CA PHE A 813 4.03 -19.95 13.14
C PHE A 813 4.76 -18.68 12.70
N GLY A 814 4.52 -18.19 11.48
CA GLY A 814 5.13 -16.96 10.98
C GLY A 814 4.69 -15.71 11.70
N TYR A 815 3.40 -15.58 11.99
CA TYR A 815 2.89 -14.51 12.83
C TYR A 815 3.54 -14.52 14.21
N GLU A 816 3.54 -15.68 14.89
CA GLU A 816 4.11 -15.81 16.24
C GLU A 816 5.62 -15.62 16.28
N ALA A 817 6.33 -16.07 15.24
CA ALA A 817 7.75 -15.83 15.12
C ALA A 817 8.04 -14.32 14.96
N ALA A 818 7.30 -13.62 14.11
CA ALA A 818 7.45 -12.18 13.93
C ALA A 818 7.17 -11.40 15.23
N VAL A 819 6.11 -11.75 15.96
CA VAL A 819 5.83 -11.20 17.30
C VAL A 819 6.97 -11.47 18.26
N ALA A 820 7.48 -12.71 18.30
CA ALA A 820 8.57 -13.09 19.20
C ALA A 820 9.85 -12.29 18.92
N ILE A 821 10.17 -12.04 17.65
CA ILE A 821 11.33 -11.26 17.22
C ILE A 821 11.13 -9.77 17.54
N ASP A 822 9.96 -9.21 17.23
CA ASP A 822 9.65 -7.81 17.52
C ASP A 822 9.75 -7.50 19.02
N ASN A 823 9.27 -8.43 19.86
CA ASN A 823 9.34 -8.32 21.31
C ASN A 823 10.79 -8.26 21.84
N GLN A 824 11.79 -8.74 21.08
CA GLN A 824 13.20 -8.62 21.49
C GLN A 824 13.69 -7.17 21.47
N ALA A 825 13.04 -6.29 20.68
CA ALA A 825 13.34 -4.87 20.61
C ALA A 825 12.82 -4.08 21.81
N LEU A 826 11.87 -4.64 22.59
CA LEU A 826 11.21 -3.93 23.69
C LEU A 826 12.17 -3.25 24.69
N PRO A 827 13.18 -3.93 25.27
CA PRO A 827 14.13 -3.25 26.16
C PRO A 827 14.89 -2.11 25.47
N LEU A 828 15.17 -2.23 24.17
CA LEU A 828 15.86 -1.18 23.40
C LEU A 828 14.97 0.04 23.17
N ARG A 829 13.70 -0.22 22.87
CA ARG A 829 12.65 0.79 22.68
C ARG A 829 12.41 1.60 23.95
N GLU A 830 12.34 0.93 25.10
CA GLU A 830 12.22 1.59 26.40
C GLU A 830 13.42 2.50 26.69
N MET A 831 14.66 2.04 26.45
CA MET A 831 15.86 2.87 26.58
C MET A 831 15.82 4.10 25.66
N ARG A 832 15.39 3.93 24.41
CA ARG A 832 15.28 5.04 23.44
C ARG A 832 14.26 6.07 23.88
N SER A 833 13.09 5.64 24.35
CA SER A 833 12.03 6.53 24.86
C SER A 833 12.50 7.35 26.07
N ILE A 834 13.23 6.71 27.01
CA ILE A 834 13.85 7.42 28.15
C ILE A 834 14.77 8.53 27.65
N LEU A 835 15.66 8.24 26.69
CA LEU A 835 16.60 9.23 26.15
C LEU A 835 15.89 10.39 25.44
N GLU A 836 14.90 10.11 24.59
CA GLU A 836 14.13 11.13 23.84
C GLU A 836 13.42 12.11 24.78
N SER A 837 12.74 11.61 25.81
CA SER A 837 12.05 12.45 26.80
C SER A 837 12.96 13.45 27.52
N LYS A 838 14.24 13.09 27.72
CA LYS A 838 15.22 13.95 28.42
C LYS A 838 15.85 14.98 27.48
N VAL A 839 15.97 14.66 26.19
CA VAL A 839 16.40 15.61 25.14
C VAL A 839 15.32 16.70 24.97
N GLU A 840 14.05 16.31 24.89
CA GLU A 840 12.93 17.26 24.72
C GLU A 840 12.74 18.20 25.92
N THR A 841 12.97 17.72 27.14
CA THR A 841 12.83 18.54 28.36
C THR A 841 14.03 19.46 28.63
N GLY A 842 15.06 19.46 27.78
CA GLY A 842 16.24 20.30 27.92
C GLY A 842 17.11 19.97 29.14
N ILE A 843 16.98 18.77 29.72
CA ILE A 843 17.65 18.33 30.97
C ILE A 843 19.13 17.94 30.73
N LEU A 844 19.65 18.14 29.52
CA LEU A 844 21.06 17.88 29.19
C LEU A 844 21.95 19.15 29.12
N PRO A 845 21.98 20.08 30.12
CA PRO A 845 23.18 20.88 30.33
C PRO A 845 24.34 19.97 30.77
N GLU A 846 25.57 20.33 30.41
CA GLU A 846 26.79 19.59 30.74
C GLU A 846 26.81 19.14 32.23
N GLY A 847 26.57 17.85 32.49
CA GLY A 847 26.76 17.24 33.82
C GLY A 847 25.67 16.36 34.44
N SER A 848 24.58 15.95 33.74
CA SER A 848 23.49 15.15 34.37
C SER A 848 23.28 13.72 33.80
N LEU A 849 24.34 13.01 33.39
CA LEU A 849 24.21 11.60 33.00
C LEU A 849 23.73 10.70 34.16
N ASP A 850 24.07 11.04 35.41
CA ASP A 850 23.74 10.25 36.61
C ASP A 850 22.25 9.98 36.79
N LYS A 851 21.38 10.92 36.41
CA LYS A 851 19.92 10.77 36.52
C LYS A 851 19.33 9.86 35.44
N ILE A 852 20.03 9.71 34.31
CA ILE A 852 19.61 8.86 33.19
C ILE A 852 19.99 7.40 33.48
N TYR A 853 21.11 7.18 34.19
CA TYR A 853 21.64 5.85 34.50
C TYR A 853 20.65 4.93 35.21
N ASP A 854 19.95 5.44 36.23
CA ASP A 854 19.05 4.61 37.04
C ASP A 854 17.82 4.17 36.24
N GLU A 855 17.32 5.01 35.34
CA GLU A 855 16.17 4.70 34.47
C GLU A 855 16.58 3.69 33.36
N LEU A 856 17.81 3.78 32.82
CA LEU A 856 18.29 2.87 31.77
C LEU A 856 18.68 1.47 32.28
N ARG A 857 18.95 1.31 33.58
CA ARG A 857 19.58 0.08 34.12
C ARG A 857 18.73 -1.18 33.92
N GLU A 858 17.44 -1.12 34.20
CA GLU A 858 16.54 -2.28 34.09
C GLU A 858 16.42 -2.78 32.63
N PRO A 859 16.05 -1.94 31.65
CA PRO A 859 15.93 -2.40 30.27
C PRO A 859 17.28 -2.81 29.67
N ALA A 860 18.38 -2.14 30.04
CA ALA A 860 19.72 -2.55 29.62
C ALA A 860 20.09 -3.95 30.14
N ASN A 861 19.75 -4.27 31.39
CA ASN A 861 20.02 -5.60 31.96
C ASN A 861 19.22 -6.71 31.25
N ARG A 862 17.96 -6.46 30.86
CA ARG A 862 17.18 -7.39 30.03
C ARG A 862 17.86 -7.65 28.69
N PHE A 863 18.29 -6.59 28.00
CA PHE A 863 19.03 -6.70 26.74
C PHE A 863 20.34 -7.50 26.91
N LEU A 864 21.17 -7.14 27.88
CA LEU A 864 22.44 -7.82 28.14
C LEU A 864 22.25 -9.30 28.54
N SER A 865 21.14 -9.63 29.23
CA SER A 865 20.80 -11.02 29.55
C SER A 865 20.45 -11.82 28.30
N GLY A 866 19.65 -11.24 27.40
CA GLY A 866 19.31 -11.88 26.12
C GLY A 866 20.52 -12.09 25.22
N LEU A 867 21.51 -11.18 25.25
CA LEU A 867 22.78 -11.38 24.52
C LEU A 867 23.55 -12.59 25.08
N ARG A 868 23.63 -12.74 26.40
CA ARG A 868 24.34 -13.87 27.03
C ARG A 868 23.68 -15.22 26.78
N SER A 869 22.35 -15.25 26.62
CA SER A 869 21.62 -16.49 26.33
C SER A 869 21.55 -16.84 24.83
N GLY A 870 22.12 -16.01 23.95
CA GLY A 870 22.03 -16.18 22.50
C GLY A 870 20.65 -15.88 21.92
N ALA A 871 19.77 -15.20 22.67
CA ALA A 871 18.42 -14.91 22.21
C ALA A 871 18.42 -14.03 20.94
N TYR A 872 19.41 -13.14 20.81
CA TYR A 872 19.53 -12.19 19.70
C TYR A 872 20.28 -12.73 18.47
N ASP A 873 20.90 -13.92 18.56
CA ASP A 873 21.79 -14.48 17.52
C ASP A 873 21.11 -14.63 16.15
N GLY A 874 19.78 -14.75 16.13
CA GLY A 874 19.01 -14.89 14.91
C GLY A 874 18.83 -13.59 14.13
N HIS A 875 18.77 -12.43 14.79
CA HIS A 875 18.20 -11.21 14.21
C HIS A 875 18.96 -9.90 14.50
N LEU A 876 19.85 -9.88 15.49
CA LEU A 876 20.70 -8.72 15.78
C LEU A 876 22.09 -8.95 15.19
N GLU A 877 22.58 -7.99 14.40
CA GLU A 877 23.93 -8.07 13.84
C GLU A 877 24.98 -8.01 14.95
N ALA A 878 26.04 -8.80 14.80
CA ALA A 878 27.16 -8.82 15.76
C ALA A 878 27.82 -7.44 15.89
N SER A 879 27.95 -6.69 14.80
CA SER A 879 28.43 -5.30 14.78
C SER A 879 27.54 -4.37 15.60
N THR A 880 26.23 -4.48 15.42
CA THR A 880 25.23 -3.66 16.12
C THR A 880 25.21 -3.98 17.60
N ALA A 881 25.18 -5.26 17.96
CA ALA A 881 25.27 -5.73 19.34
C ALA A 881 26.55 -5.25 20.04
N THR A 882 27.69 -5.34 19.35
CA THR A 882 29.00 -4.91 19.89
C THR A 882 29.05 -3.40 20.10
N SER A 883 28.62 -2.62 19.10
CA SER A 883 28.56 -1.15 19.18
C SER A 883 27.66 -0.70 20.32
N LEU A 884 26.42 -1.21 20.36
CA LEU A 884 25.45 -0.86 21.38
C LEU A 884 25.93 -1.23 22.78
N THR A 885 26.47 -2.44 22.97
CA THR A 885 27.03 -2.88 24.26
C THR A 885 28.21 -2.01 24.69
N THR A 886 29.06 -1.60 23.76
CA THR A 886 30.22 -0.74 24.05
C THR A 886 29.76 0.63 24.53
N ILE A 887 28.85 1.29 23.79
CA ILE A 887 28.33 2.62 24.13
C ILE A 887 27.50 2.57 25.42
N LEU A 888 26.70 1.51 25.62
CA LEU A 888 25.91 1.31 26.85
C LEU A 888 26.77 1.30 28.11
N ARG A 889 28.01 0.79 28.07
CA ARG A 889 28.91 0.83 29.24
C ARG A 889 29.18 2.25 29.72
N TYR A 890 29.29 3.20 28.80
CA TYR A 890 29.45 4.63 29.10
C TYR A 890 28.11 5.26 29.49
N GLY A 891 27.04 4.89 28.77
CA GLY A 891 25.67 5.31 29.06
C GLY A 891 25.10 4.81 30.40
N LEU A 892 25.71 3.80 31.03
CA LEU A 892 25.36 3.27 32.36
C LEU A 892 26.37 3.65 33.46
N GLY A 893 27.38 4.48 33.13
CA GLY A 893 28.43 4.86 34.09
C GLY A 893 29.37 3.72 34.51
N THR A 894 29.42 2.62 33.74
CA THR A 894 30.31 1.46 34.02
C THR A 894 31.74 1.71 33.53
N ALA A 895 31.93 2.55 32.51
CA ALA A 895 33.22 2.95 31.97
C ALA A 895 33.40 4.48 32.05
N ALA A 896 34.64 4.94 32.25
CA ALA A 896 34.96 6.36 32.38
C ALA A 896 34.97 7.06 31.01
N LEU A 897 34.38 8.25 30.90
CA LEU A 897 34.31 9.00 29.63
C LEU A 897 35.68 9.27 28.99
N ASP A 898 36.75 9.36 29.79
CA ASP A 898 38.12 9.54 29.30
C ASP A 898 38.59 8.40 28.38
N SER A 899 38.03 7.18 28.53
CA SER A 899 38.36 6.04 27.65
C SER A 899 37.48 5.94 26.41
N TYR A 900 36.44 6.78 26.27
CA TYR A 900 35.48 6.70 25.15
C TYR A 900 36.16 6.83 23.78
N GLN A 901 37.16 7.70 23.69
CA GLN A 901 37.91 7.91 22.45
C GLN A 901 38.68 6.68 21.99
N LEU A 902 39.14 5.83 22.93
CA LEU A 902 39.86 4.61 22.59
C LEU A 902 38.93 3.56 21.98
N ASP A 903 37.69 3.49 22.47
CA ASP A 903 36.72 2.47 22.03
C ASP A 903 35.91 2.91 20.81
N VAL A 904 35.58 4.20 20.70
CA VAL A 904 34.62 4.73 19.69
C VAL A 904 35.27 5.73 18.72
N GLY A 905 36.48 6.23 19.02
CA GLY A 905 37.20 7.18 18.16
C GLY A 905 36.75 8.64 18.27
N LYS A 906 35.74 8.94 19.10
CA LYS A 906 35.23 10.30 19.38
C LYS A 906 35.60 10.76 20.79
N VAL A 907 35.73 12.05 21.02
CA VAL A 907 35.98 12.58 22.38
C VAL A 907 34.76 12.31 23.26
N GLY A 908 34.97 11.64 24.40
CA GLY A 908 33.92 11.28 25.34
C GLY A 908 33.31 12.50 26.03
N ARG A 909 32.17 12.96 25.53
CA ARG A 909 31.35 13.99 26.18
C ARG A 909 29.94 13.46 26.42
N PRO A 910 29.24 13.87 27.48
CA PRO A 910 27.89 13.39 27.78
C PRO A 910 26.92 13.46 26.59
N GLY A 911 26.88 14.59 25.89
CA GLY A 911 26.02 14.76 24.71
C GLY A 911 26.37 13.81 23.56
N VAL A 912 27.66 13.56 23.33
CA VAL A 912 28.14 12.64 22.28
C VAL A 912 27.76 11.20 22.60
N VAL A 913 27.86 10.78 23.86
CA VAL A 913 27.45 9.42 24.29
C VAL A 913 25.95 9.22 24.10
N VAL A 914 25.13 10.22 24.47
CA VAL A 914 23.67 10.14 24.28
C VAL A 914 23.33 10.06 22.81
N GLU A 915 23.94 10.90 21.97
CA GLU A 915 23.74 10.88 20.52
C GLU A 915 24.12 9.52 19.91
N ASP A 916 25.31 9.01 20.20
CA ASP A 916 25.78 7.71 19.71
C ASP A 916 24.90 6.56 20.23
N LEU A 917 24.41 6.65 21.47
CA LEU A 917 23.50 5.65 22.05
C LEU A 917 22.14 5.67 21.34
N VAL A 918 21.58 6.85 21.04
CA VAL A 918 20.34 6.98 20.26
C VAL A 918 20.52 6.38 18.86
N ILE A 919 21.66 6.63 18.20
CA ILE A 919 21.97 6.05 16.88
C ILE A 919 22.07 4.53 16.96
N ALA A 920 22.82 4.01 17.92
CA ALA A 920 23.01 2.56 18.10
C ALA A 920 21.72 1.84 18.48
N LEU A 921 20.91 2.42 19.37
CA LEU A 921 19.59 1.90 19.73
C LEU A 921 18.65 1.90 18.52
N SER A 922 18.62 3.00 17.75
CA SER A 922 17.75 3.09 16.57
C SER A 922 18.10 1.99 15.55
N ARG A 923 19.40 1.78 15.27
CA ARG A 923 19.84 0.69 14.39
C ARG A 923 19.44 -0.69 14.91
N ALA A 924 19.63 -0.95 16.21
CA ALA A 924 19.28 -2.23 16.82
C ALA A 924 17.75 -2.48 16.84
N ILE A 925 16.95 -1.44 17.10
CA ILE A 925 15.49 -1.50 17.03
C ILE A 925 15.05 -1.78 15.59
N ASP A 926 15.68 -1.14 14.60
CA ASP A 926 15.39 -1.34 13.18
C ASP A 926 15.62 -2.78 12.73
N GLU A 927 16.71 -3.41 13.19
CA GLU A 927 17.04 -4.82 12.88
C GLU A 927 16.02 -5.81 13.48
N LEU A 928 15.45 -5.49 14.64
CA LEU A 928 14.54 -6.37 15.38
C LEU A 928 13.05 -6.12 15.12
N THR A 929 12.69 -4.91 14.67
CA THR A 929 11.28 -4.54 14.48
C THR A 929 10.62 -5.36 13.36
N ARG A 930 9.43 -5.89 13.62
CA ARG A 930 8.57 -6.59 12.64
C ARG A 930 7.21 -5.90 12.56
N PRO A 931 6.98 -5.02 11.56
CA PRO A 931 5.68 -4.40 11.36
C PRO A 931 4.73 -5.39 10.67
N ILE A 932 4.02 -6.19 11.48
CA ILE A 932 3.24 -7.36 11.04
C ILE A 932 2.21 -7.03 9.96
N ASP A 933 1.47 -5.93 10.11
CA ASP A 933 0.44 -5.54 9.13
C ASP A 933 0.99 -4.72 7.96
N ALA A 934 2.18 -4.14 8.12
CA ALA A 934 2.70 -3.14 7.21
C ALA A 934 4.15 -3.45 6.87
N ILE A 935 4.38 -4.20 5.79
CA ILE A 935 5.72 -4.70 5.42
C ILE A 935 6.62 -3.55 4.93
N LYS A 936 7.79 -3.37 5.57
CA LYS A 936 8.73 -2.23 5.42
C LYS A 936 9.15 -1.88 3.99
N HIS A 937 9.04 -2.80 3.03
CA HIS A 937 9.51 -2.62 1.66
C HIS A 937 8.55 -3.07 0.53
N GLN A 938 7.46 -3.78 0.81
CA GLN A 938 6.58 -4.31 -0.25
C GLN A 938 5.53 -3.31 -0.72
N ALA A 939 5.01 -2.45 0.16
CA ALA A 939 3.96 -1.49 -0.22
C ALA A 939 4.40 -0.48 -1.29
N LYS A 940 5.70 -0.30 -1.52
CA LYS A 940 6.28 0.62 -2.53
C LYS A 940 6.60 -0.06 -3.86
N THR A 941 6.80 -1.38 -3.88
CA THR A 941 7.28 -2.12 -5.06
C THR A 941 6.17 -2.87 -5.80
N VAL A 942 5.09 -3.27 -5.12
CA VAL A 942 3.98 -4.01 -5.76
C VAL A 942 3.15 -3.12 -6.69
N THR A 943 3.11 -1.80 -6.47
CA THR A 943 2.38 -0.84 -7.32
C THR A 943 3.20 -0.33 -8.50
N VAL A 944 4.53 -0.35 -8.38
CA VAL A 944 5.46 0.09 -9.42
C VAL A 944 5.79 -1.14 -10.27
N GLY A 945 4.88 -1.49 -11.19
CA GLY A 945 5.09 -2.57 -12.14
C GLY A 945 6.36 -2.34 -12.97
N ILE A 946 6.88 -3.39 -13.61
CA ILE A 946 8.07 -3.23 -14.47
C ILE A 946 7.75 -2.31 -15.65
N SER A 947 8.34 -1.12 -15.65
CA SER A 947 8.24 -0.13 -16.73
C SER A 947 9.05 -0.61 -17.94
N ARG A 948 8.52 -1.58 -18.70
CA ARG A 948 9.11 -1.99 -19.99
C ARG A 948 8.96 -0.91 -21.09
N SER A 949 8.55 0.32 -20.76
CA SER A 949 8.54 1.48 -21.67
C SER A 949 9.93 1.88 -22.15
N ASP A 950 10.99 1.44 -21.47
CA ASP A 950 12.36 1.76 -21.84
C ASP A 950 12.84 1.01 -23.09
N GLU A 951 12.30 -0.19 -23.36
CA GLU A 951 12.61 -0.92 -24.59
C GLU A 951 12.03 -0.23 -25.82
N THR A 952 10.84 0.36 -25.72
CA THR A 952 10.26 1.17 -26.81
C THR A 952 11.10 2.42 -27.11
N LEU A 953 11.78 3.01 -26.12
CA LEU A 953 12.68 4.15 -26.34
C LEU A 953 13.95 3.74 -27.10
N LEU A 954 14.42 2.51 -26.91
CA LEU A 954 15.58 1.96 -27.63
C LEU A 954 15.24 1.51 -29.06
N GLN A 955 13.96 1.35 -29.38
CA GLN A 955 13.48 1.02 -30.73
C GLN A 955 13.32 2.25 -31.64
N SER A 956 13.40 3.48 -31.08
CA SER A 956 13.38 4.74 -31.86
C SER A 956 14.50 4.79 -32.89
N ASP A 957 14.20 5.30 -34.09
CA ASP A 957 15.15 5.35 -35.20
C ASP A 957 16.28 6.35 -34.91
N LEU A 958 15.98 7.56 -34.41
CA LEU A 958 17.01 8.54 -34.04
C LEU A 958 17.86 8.07 -32.85
N VAL A 959 17.26 7.36 -31.88
CA VAL A 959 18.03 6.77 -30.77
C VAL A 959 18.99 5.71 -31.30
N ARG A 960 18.54 4.83 -32.20
CA ARG A 960 19.41 3.84 -32.84
C ARG A 960 20.53 4.49 -33.65
N GLU A 961 20.23 5.55 -34.40
CA GLU A 961 21.23 6.31 -35.16
C GLU A 961 22.25 7.00 -34.24
N ALA A 962 21.82 7.57 -33.12
CA ALA A 962 22.74 8.17 -32.13
C ALA A 962 23.67 7.11 -31.50
N LEU A 963 23.13 5.95 -31.13
CA LEU A 963 23.91 4.83 -30.58
C LEU A 963 24.87 4.24 -31.63
N GLN A 964 24.42 4.10 -32.88
CA GLN A 964 25.27 3.64 -34.00
C GLN A 964 26.37 4.65 -34.35
N ALA A 965 26.12 5.95 -34.18
CA ALA A 965 27.12 7.00 -34.26
C ALA A 965 28.15 6.96 -33.10
N GLY A 966 27.95 6.06 -32.14
CA GLY A 966 28.87 5.80 -31.04
C GLY A 966 28.54 6.53 -29.74
N ALA A 967 27.38 7.19 -29.63
CA ALA A 967 26.94 7.77 -28.36
C ALA A 967 26.79 6.67 -27.29
N PRO A 968 27.42 6.77 -26.11
CA PRO A 968 27.31 5.73 -25.09
C PRO A 968 25.91 5.74 -24.47
N ARG A 969 25.30 4.56 -24.35
CA ARG A 969 23.93 4.45 -23.82
C ARG A 969 23.81 5.01 -22.39
N ASP A 970 24.84 4.83 -21.57
CA ASP A 970 24.94 5.33 -20.20
C ASP A 970 25.14 6.85 -20.11
N ARG A 971 25.37 7.53 -21.25
CA ARG A 971 25.52 8.99 -21.34
C ARG A 971 24.38 9.71 -22.03
N LEU A 972 23.34 8.97 -22.41
CA LEU A 972 22.07 9.52 -22.88
C LEU A 972 21.05 9.40 -21.75
N SER A 973 20.68 10.54 -21.20
CA SER A 973 19.62 10.67 -20.21
C SER A 973 18.27 10.22 -20.79
N TYR A 974 17.36 9.80 -19.92
CA TYR A 974 15.99 9.44 -20.31
C TYR A 974 15.28 10.59 -21.05
N ARG A 975 15.54 11.83 -20.64
CA ARG A 975 14.99 13.05 -21.26
C ARG A 975 15.46 13.19 -22.71
N GLU A 976 16.73 12.92 -23.00
CA GLU A 976 17.28 12.97 -24.36
C GLU A 976 16.69 11.86 -25.24
N LEU A 977 16.54 10.64 -24.72
CA LEU A 977 15.88 9.54 -25.45
C LEU A 977 14.44 9.86 -25.82
N ARG A 978 13.68 10.47 -24.90
CA ARG A 978 12.32 10.95 -25.15
C ARG A 978 12.28 12.07 -26.19
N ALA A 979 13.23 12.99 -26.14
CA ALA A 979 13.32 14.08 -27.12
C ALA A 979 13.62 13.54 -28.53
N LEU A 980 14.52 12.56 -28.65
CA LEU A 980 14.81 11.89 -29.92
C LEU A 980 13.59 11.13 -30.45
N LEU A 981 12.91 10.34 -29.61
CA LEU A 981 11.65 9.68 -30.02
C LEU A 981 10.59 10.69 -30.49
N ALA A 982 10.47 11.84 -29.82
CA ALA A 982 9.52 12.89 -30.22
C ALA A 982 9.90 13.56 -31.55
N LEU A 983 11.18 13.54 -31.93
CA LEU A 983 11.69 14.09 -33.19
C LEU A 983 11.63 13.10 -34.36
N ASP A 984 11.52 11.78 -34.10
CA ASP A 984 11.48 10.74 -35.13
C ASP A 984 10.49 11.05 -36.27
N PRO A 985 9.21 11.42 -36.01
CA PRO A 985 8.24 11.68 -37.08
C PRO A 985 8.63 12.87 -37.98
N ALA A 986 9.48 13.77 -37.50
CA ALA A 986 9.94 14.92 -38.25
C ALA A 986 11.13 14.58 -39.15
N VAL A 987 11.91 13.53 -38.85
CA VAL A 987 13.15 13.21 -39.56
C VAL A 987 12.91 12.20 -40.67
N ALA A 988 12.95 12.68 -41.91
CA ALA A 988 12.86 11.83 -43.10
C ALA A 988 14.04 10.87 -43.24
N LYS A 989 15.27 11.32 -42.88
CA LYS A 989 16.49 10.51 -42.97
C LYS A 989 17.67 11.11 -42.19
N VAL A 990 18.44 10.29 -41.49
CA VAL A 990 19.80 10.63 -41.01
C VAL A 990 20.82 10.33 -42.11
N ILE A 991 21.63 11.32 -42.48
CA ILE A 991 22.56 11.27 -43.62
C ILE A 991 24.04 11.31 -43.22
N GLY A 992 24.33 11.48 -41.93
CA GLY A 992 25.67 11.41 -41.37
C GLY A 992 25.71 11.84 -39.92
N TYR A 993 26.87 11.75 -39.28
CA TYR A 993 27.07 12.17 -37.90
C TYR A 993 28.47 12.73 -37.67
N THR A 994 28.61 13.58 -36.65
CA THR A 994 29.90 13.96 -36.07
C THR A 994 29.83 13.80 -34.57
N ARG A 995 30.79 13.09 -33.99
CA ARG A 995 30.91 12.94 -32.55
C ARG A 995 32.03 13.80 -32.00
N TYR A 996 31.78 14.44 -30.86
CA TYR A 996 32.73 15.33 -30.21
C TYR A 996 32.99 14.91 -28.76
N ARG A 997 34.23 15.13 -28.30
CA ARG A 997 34.61 15.17 -26.90
C ARG A 997 34.58 16.63 -26.44
N ILE A 998 34.08 16.86 -25.24
CA ILE A 998 34.17 18.17 -24.58
C ILE A 998 35.07 18.02 -23.36
N GLU A 999 36.04 18.93 -23.22
CA GLU A 999 36.99 18.97 -22.10
C GLU A 999 37.05 20.40 -21.54
N GLY A 1000 37.01 20.54 -20.21
CA GLY A 1000 36.99 21.83 -19.50
C GLY A 1000 35.60 22.22 -18.98
N ASN A 1001 35.54 23.32 -18.23
CA ASN A 1001 34.30 23.83 -17.66
C ASN A 1001 33.46 24.54 -18.75
N ILE A 1002 32.24 24.06 -18.99
CA ILE A 1002 31.33 24.59 -20.01
C ILE A 1002 30.84 26.00 -19.66
N ASP A 1003 30.80 26.34 -18.36
CA ASP A 1003 30.40 27.65 -17.87
C ASP A 1003 31.47 28.73 -18.13
N ASP A 1004 32.73 28.32 -18.35
CA ASP A 1004 33.88 29.19 -18.60
C ASP A 1004 34.48 28.96 -20.02
N GLU A 1005 35.66 28.32 -20.10
CA GLU A 1005 36.35 27.95 -21.34
C GLU A 1005 36.39 26.42 -21.52
N ALA A 1006 35.39 25.87 -22.20
CA ALA A 1006 35.41 24.48 -22.66
C ALA A 1006 36.00 24.36 -24.07
N THR A 1007 36.70 23.26 -24.31
CA THR A 1007 37.22 22.87 -25.62
C THR A 1007 36.42 21.71 -26.19
N ILE A 1008 36.34 21.62 -27.51
CA ILE A 1008 35.60 20.59 -28.24
C ILE A 1008 36.47 19.99 -29.34
N GLN A 1009 36.61 18.66 -29.33
CA GLN A 1009 37.41 17.92 -30.29
C GLN A 1009 36.55 16.86 -30.99
N VAL A 1010 36.72 16.72 -32.31
CA VAL A 1010 36.05 15.68 -33.09
C VAL A 1010 36.68 14.33 -32.76
N ILE A 1011 35.87 13.37 -32.35
CA ILE A 1011 36.27 11.97 -32.10
C ILE A 1011 36.05 11.12 -33.34
N ASP A 1012 34.89 11.26 -33.99
CA ASP A 1012 34.51 10.41 -35.12
C ASP A 1012 33.54 11.12 -36.09
N ARG A 1013 33.48 10.67 -37.34
CA ARG A 1013 32.58 11.15 -38.40
C ARG A 1013 32.12 10.05 -39.34
N GLY A 1014 30.81 10.03 -39.60
CA GLY A 1014 30.16 9.13 -40.56
C GLY A 1014 29.28 9.86 -41.57
N GLY A 1015 29.01 9.19 -42.69
CA GLY A 1015 28.18 9.71 -43.78
C GLY A 1015 28.73 11.01 -44.37
N ILE A 1016 27.85 11.98 -44.65
CA ILE A 1016 28.24 13.25 -45.27
C ILE A 1016 29.28 14.04 -44.47
N ALA A 1017 29.37 13.81 -43.15
CA ALA A 1017 30.28 14.55 -42.28
C ALA A 1017 31.76 14.32 -42.58
N ARG A 1018 32.11 13.22 -43.28
CA ARG A 1018 33.49 12.92 -43.70
C ARG A 1018 34.04 13.94 -44.69
N GLU A 1019 33.17 14.52 -45.52
CA GLU A 1019 33.53 15.49 -46.55
C GLU A 1019 33.39 16.95 -46.07
N ILE A 1020 32.95 17.15 -44.81
CA ILE A 1020 32.72 18.48 -44.24
C ILE A 1020 33.94 18.92 -43.42
N ASN A 1021 34.52 20.07 -43.79
CA ASN A 1021 35.55 20.72 -43.00
C ASN A 1021 34.95 21.30 -41.71
N SER A 1022 35.28 20.72 -40.56
CA SER A 1022 34.78 21.19 -39.26
C SER A 1022 35.61 22.38 -38.77
N ARG A 1023 34.95 23.49 -38.44
CA ARG A 1023 35.60 24.67 -37.83
C ARG A 1023 36.33 24.35 -36.52
N THR A 1024 35.87 23.31 -35.81
CA THR A 1024 36.51 22.82 -34.59
C THR A 1024 37.92 22.27 -34.80
N ALA A 1025 38.30 21.94 -36.05
CA ALA A 1025 39.66 21.53 -36.38
C ALA A 1025 40.66 22.69 -36.40
N ALA A 1026 40.20 23.94 -36.61
CA ALA A 1026 41.03 25.13 -36.63
C ALA A 1026 40.93 25.95 -35.32
N ASN A 1027 39.82 25.81 -34.59
CA ASN A 1027 39.61 26.46 -33.30
C ASN A 1027 38.84 25.51 -32.37
N SER A 1028 39.50 25.04 -31.32
CA SER A 1028 38.95 24.06 -30.38
C SER A 1028 38.01 24.67 -29.34
N VAL A 1029 37.80 25.99 -29.29
CA VAL A 1029 36.92 26.60 -28.28
C VAL A 1029 35.45 26.27 -28.59
N LEU A 1030 34.75 25.72 -27.60
CA LEU A 1030 33.33 25.38 -27.69
C LEU A 1030 32.48 26.66 -27.77
N ARG A 1031 31.86 26.94 -28.92
CA ARG A 1031 31.04 28.15 -29.15
C ARG A 1031 29.79 27.87 -29.99
N GLY A 1032 28.84 28.80 -29.93
CA GLY A 1032 27.62 28.79 -30.75
C GLY A 1032 26.62 27.70 -30.33
N SER A 1033 25.87 27.15 -31.29
CA SER A 1033 24.80 26.16 -31.02
C SER A 1033 25.29 24.89 -30.31
N LYS A 1034 26.55 24.50 -30.49
CA LYS A 1034 27.17 23.36 -29.79
C LYS A 1034 27.42 23.67 -28.32
N HIS A 1035 27.88 24.88 -28.00
CA HIS A 1035 28.04 25.34 -26.62
C HIS A 1035 26.69 25.40 -25.93
N ARG A 1036 25.69 25.98 -26.61
CA ARG A 1036 24.32 26.04 -26.09
C ARG A 1036 23.75 24.67 -25.75
N ALA A 1037 23.80 23.72 -26.69
CA ALA A 1037 23.31 22.36 -26.45
C ALA A 1037 24.03 21.68 -25.27
N ALA A 1038 25.35 21.88 -25.15
CA ALA A 1038 26.16 21.31 -24.07
C ALA A 1038 25.92 21.98 -22.70
N PHE A 1039 25.67 23.30 -22.68
CA PHE A 1039 25.40 24.09 -21.48
C PHE A 1039 23.97 23.87 -20.97
N GLU A 1040 22.97 23.96 -21.87
CA GLU A 1040 21.56 23.74 -21.54
C GLU A 1040 21.26 22.26 -21.27
N ARG A 1041 22.15 21.33 -21.70
CA ARG A 1041 22.01 19.87 -21.55
C ARG A 1041 20.72 19.36 -22.18
N GLU A 1042 20.41 19.91 -23.36
CA GLU A 1042 19.17 19.64 -24.08
C GLU A 1042 19.44 19.29 -25.55
N VAL A 1043 18.67 18.31 -26.06
CA VAL A 1043 18.68 17.98 -27.49
C VAL A 1043 18.22 19.19 -28.28
N THR A 1044 19.09 19.70 -29.14
CA THR A 1044 18.87 20.96 -29.85
C THR A 1044 18.84 20.72 -31.34
N VAL A 1045 17.77 21.15 -32.02
CA VAL A 1045 17.70 21.18 -33.48
C VAL A 1045 18.18 22.54 -33.98
N SER A 1046 19.06 22.57 -34.98
CA SER A 1046 19.54 23.83 -35.57
C SER A 1046 19.89 23.68 -37.04
N GLN A 1047 20.04 24.81 -37.73
CA GLN A 1047 20.55 24.86 -39.09
C GLN A 1047 21.97 25.44 -39.07
N GLY A 1048 22.92 24.72 -39.67
CA GLY A 1048 24.29 25.19 -39.86
C GLY A 1048 24.36 26.38 -40.81
N SER A 1049 25.46 27.13 -40.76
CA SER A 1049 25.70 28.26 -41.69
C SER A 1049 25.82 27.84 -43.16
N ASP A 1050 25.95 26.54 -43.41
CA ASP A 1050 25.95 25.89 -44.73
C ASP A 1050 24.54 25.43 -45.17
N GLY A 1051 23.49 25.83 -44.42
CA GLY A 1051 22.09 25.51 -44.70
C GLY A 1051 21.66 24.10 -44.27
N ARG A 1052 22.54 23.31 -43.67
CA ARG A 1052 22.26 21.92 -43.31
C ARG A 1052 21.59 21.80 -41.94
N ASN A 1053 20.61 20.93 -41.85
CA ASN A 1053 19.87 20.67 -40.63
C ASN A 1053 20.58 19.63 -39.76
N VAL A 1054 20.72 19.93 -38.47
CA VAL A 1054 21.45 19.10 -37.52
C VAL A 1054 20.74 19.00 -36.19
N ILE A 1055 20.83 17.82 -35.57
CA ILE A 1055 20.37 17.56 -34.20
C ILE A 1055 21.62 17.41 -33.32
N HIS A 1056 21.75 18.24 -32.30
CA HIS A 1056 22.81 18.17 -31.29
C HIS A 1056 22.29 17.39 -30.09
N ILE A 1057 23.02 16.34 -29.70
CA ILE A 1057 22.68 15.41 -28.63
C ILE A 1057 23.81 15.49 -27.60
N PRO A 1058 23.59 16.12 -26.42
CA PRO A 1058 24.59 16.13 -25.36
C PRO A 1058 24.86 14.70 -24.85
N GLU A 1059 26.12 14.43 -24.48
CA GLU A 1059 26.51 13.19 -23.79
C GLU A 1059 26.87 13.54 -22.34
N ILE A 1060 25.99 13.24 -21.39
CA ILE A 1060 26.09 13.67 -19.99
C ILE A 1060 26.62 12.54 -19.12
N LYS A 1061 27.57 12.83 -18.25
CA LYS A 1061 28.05 11.91 -17.21
C LYS A 1061 28.28 12.67 -15.91
N ASP A 1062 27.79 12.13 -14.79
CA ASP A 1062 27.94 12.72 -13.46
C ASP A 1062 27.46 14.20 -13.38
N GLY A 1063 26.42 14.53 -14.15
CA GLY A 1063 25.88 15.88 -14.23
C GLY A 1063 26.68 16.85 -15.10
N GLU A 1064 27.68 16.40 -15.86
CA GLU A 1064 28.47 17.24 -16.76
C GLU A 1064 28.42 16.73 -18.21
N THR A 1065 28.41 17.65 -19.20
CA THR A 1065 28.42 17.25 -20.61
C THR A 1065 29.85 16.91 -21.05
N THR A 1066 30.14 15.62 -21.17
CA THR A 1066 31.46 15.08 -21.54
C THR A 1066 31.66 14.92 -23.04
N GLY A 1067 30.58 15.02 -23.82
CA GLY A 1067 30.61 14.86 -25.26
C GLY A 1067 29.37 15.43 -25.93
N LEU A 1068 29.39 15.42 -27.26
CA LEU A 1068 28.27 15.88 -28.08
C LEU A 1068 28.20 15.02 -29.33
N THR A 1069 27.07 14.37 -29.58
CA THR A 1069 26.78 13.67 -30.83
C THR A 1069 25.92 14.57 -31.71
N LEU A 1070 26.35 14.83 -32.94
CA LEU A 1070 25.64 15.64 -33.90
C LEU A 1070 25.18 14.76 -35.06
N LEU A 1071 23.86 14.66 -35.25
CA LEU A 1071 23.27 13.96 -36.40
C LEU A 1071 22.93 14.97 -37.50
N HIS A 1072 23.36 14.68 -38.73
CA HIS A 1072 22.96 15.42 -39.91
C HIS A 1072 21.68 14.80 -40.46
N CYS A 1073 20.60 15.59 -40.51
CA CYS A 1073 19.27 15.08 -40.80
C CYS A 1073 18.63 15.81 -42.00
N ARG A 1074 17.84 15.07 -42.77
CA ARG A 1074 16.82 15.63 -43.66
C ARG A 1074 15.48 15.54 -42.92
N PHE A 1075 14.83 16.68 -42.71
CA PHE A 1075 13.49 16.72 -42.13
C PHE A 1075 12.43 16.54 -43.21
N GLU A 1076 11.26 16.03 -42.84
CA GLU A 1076 10.06 15.99 -43.69
C GLU A 1076 9.56 17.41 -43.99
N GLU A 1077 9.06 17.64 -45.21
CA GLU A 1077 8.52 18.97 -45.58
C GLU A 1077 7.19 19.28 -44.87
N LYS A 1078 6.42 18.24 -44.51
CA LYS A 1078 5.15 18.32 -43.77
C LYS A 1078 5.02 17.09 -42.88
N MET A 1079 4.71 17.28 -41.61
CA MET A 1079 4.39 16.14 -40.72
C MET A 1079 2.97 15.64 -41.04
N SER A 1080 2.78 14.32 -41.14
CA SER A 1080 1.44 13.73 -41.25
C SER A 1080 0.63 14.03 -39.99
N ALA A 1081 -0.64 14.41 -40.18
CA ALA A 1081 -1.55 14.83 -39.12
C ALA A 1081 -1.87 13.72 -38.11
#